data_AF-A0A1I4BKR2-F1
#
_entry.id   AF-A0A1I4BKR2-F1
#
_cell.length_a   1.000
_cell.length_b   1.000
_cell.length_c   1.000
_cell.angle_alpha   90.00
_cell.angle_beta   90.00
_cell.angle_gamma   90.00
#
_symmetry.space_group_name_H-M   'P 1'
#
loop_
_entity.id
_entity.type
_entity.pdbx_description
1 polymer ?
#
loop_
_entity_poly.entity_id
_entity_poly.type
_entity_poly.pdbx_seq_one_letter_code
_entity_poly.pdbx_strand_id
1 'polypeptide(L)'
;MPTRITIDNSQAPITVSAEIFGANVLSDANETGGVPDTGFTDAADILDVSHLRYPGGRAVGEDISSLDTNAQGFDQLDADLRAYLDWCKETGTSTTLVIAAIDDTHTDAEELSTWSRLVLEYMGEDAALIKAYEIGNEFWQTIDETAYGQNAAAITAALNSVEVGGHSPDLYVQTANVTGGTSNYKGTSAGSISNADAIAAMQHWEADERPSDWADGQDAQNYFNSLNAYEQRVIKGNLELMQELDADGDITNGFQFASEGGFDGIVAHYYYTGWEGSFDLTEDASRMEVRNLDLRLSVWEGLIPDEIDIRLTEWNIDTANYSALGLRAAGTLIELFSNMVELGVDGAEFWAINHNTSSSVSASPDEHGNMQLSPAGMALAHLSSTFNNMSGDMQLISVDGFDQTEMEVNVFADGYTTVVYVMSLSDDFGHEFALDLSGVAGSASQWTAVRFGIDPNSSDGLSEGRVYDEDGLLVSRNPRREITEAEKDALIARLGDAYSDGFIKEINGSWKTYLPEADDIFLRPGVTTPTSLADFYFPTETDVIGLETFYSHSDLGSSLTDISFDLDPYELIAITINHVVEHNGGNSADLIDGGSGKDILRGNDGADKLSGLEGEDTLHGHKGNDTLLGGAGDDQVNGGGGRDSLEGGSGTDTLNGQNGRDTLRGGEGNDFLDGGNGDDSLYGDNGNDDLRGGEGFDRLSGGNGKDSIYGDGGDDTIYGGNGFDKLKGGDGEDSIYGQTGDDRLYGNDGNDFLSGGDNNDQLFGNDGADTLYGGRGEDTLTGGAGADVFEYRNGDGIDVFADFNSAEGDRIDLSDVTSISGFDDLYANHLSQSGTDVIIRMGATNYITIEEASLTDFSAEDFLF
;
A
#
# COMPACT_ATOMS: atom_id res chain seq x y z
N MET A 1 13.18 1.24 31.41
CA MET A 1 12.40 1.95 32.44
C MET A 1 10.98 1.43 32.36
N PRO A 2 10.34 1.03 33.48
CA PRO A 2 8.96 0.56 33.43
C PRO A 2 8.03 1.74 33.21
N THR A 3 7.48 1.85 32.01
CA THR A 3 6.57 2.92 31.59
C THR A 3 5.25 2.27 31.21
N ARG A 4 4.15 2.80 31.74
CA ARG A 4 2.82 2.28 31.43
C ARG A 4 2.09 3.31 30.59
N ILE A 5 1.85 2.99 29.34
CA ILE A 5 1.06 3.84 28.45
C ILE A 5 -0.41 3.57 28.72
N THR A 6 -1.17 4.64 28.92
CA THR A 6 -2.61 4.59 29.20
C THR A 6 -3.34 5.56 28.28
N ILE A 7 -4.53 5.17 27.81
CA ILE A 7 -5.43 6.08 27.08
C ILE A 7 -5.82 7.24 27.99
N ASP A 8 -5.63 8.48 27.52
CA ASP A 8 -6.25 9.64 28.13
C ASP A 8 -7.73 9.69 27.71
N ASN A 9 -8.61 9.38 28.65
CA ASN A 9 -10.06 9.39 28.41
C ASN A 9 -10.68 10.80 28.54
N SER A 10 -9.85 11.82 28.77
CA SER A 10 -10.29 13.22 28.82
C SER A 10 -10.52 13.80 27.42
N GLN A 11 -9.82 13.27 26.42
CA GLN A 11 -9.93 13.61 25.01
C GLN A 11 -10.63 12.48 24.23
N ALA A 12 -11.41 12.85 23.21
CA ALA A 12 -11.99 11.86 22.30
C ALA A 12 -10.94 11.46 21.24
N PRO A 13 -10.97 10.21 20.74
CA PRO A 13 -10.21 9.84 19.54
C PRO A 13 -10.52 10.76 18.37
N ILE A 14 -9.48 11.14 17.62
CA ILE A 14 -9.60 12.04 16.46
C ILE A 14 -9.54 11.20 15.20
N THR A 15 -10.59 11.21 14.39
CA THR A 15 -10.60 10.52 13.09
C THR A 15 -9.62 11.20 12.15
N VAL A 16 -8.80 10.40 11.46
CA VAL A 16 -7.83 10.89 10.50
C VAL A 16 -8.37 10.71 9.09
N SER A 17 -8.21 11.73 8.25
CA SER A 17 -8.62 11.67 6.85
C SER A 17 -7.85 10.58 6.08
N ALA A 18 -8.54 9.87 5.20
CA ALA A 18 -7.91 8.89 4.32
C ALA A 18 -6.97 9.55 3.27
N GLU A 19 -7.17 10.84 2.98
CA GLU A 19 -6.34 11.60 2.04
C GLU A 19 -5.23 12.40 2.73
N ILE A 20 -4.86 12.01 3.97
CA ILE A 20 -3.89 12.76 4.77
C ILE A 20 -2.46 12.69 4.22
N PHE A 21 -2.08 11.64 3.48
CA PHE A 21 -0.72 11.43 2.98
C PHE A 21 -0.55 11.73 1.49
N GLY A 22 -0.07 12.93 1.18
CA GLY A 22 0.37 13.28 -0.17
C GLY A 22 1.83 13.68 -0.24
N ALA A 23 2.30 13.97 -1.45
CA ALA A 23 3.67 14.39 -1.68
C ALA A 23 3.82 15.42 -2.81
N ASN A 24 4.87 16.23 -2.73
CA ASN A 24 5.18 17.26 -3.74
C ASN A 24 6.03 16.73 -4.89
N VAL A 25 5.66 17.10 -6.14
CA VAL A 25 6.41 16.82 -7.38
C VAL A 25 6.88 18.14 -8.02
N LEU A 26 8.18 18.37 -8.12
CA LEU A 26 8.72 19.58 -8.77
C LEU A 26 8.61 19.53 -10.31
N SER A 27 8.44 20.69 -10.96
CA SER A 27 8.41 20.73 -12.43
C SER A 27 9.75 21.06 -13.11
N ASP A 28 10.60 21.92 -12.53
CA ASP A 28 11.80 22.45 -13.23
C ASP A 28 13.13 22.34 -12.45
N ALA A 29 13.29 21.31 -11.63
CA ALA A 29 14.59 20.96 -11.06
C ALA A 29 14.80 19.44 -10.96
N ASN A 30 15.64 18.90 -11.84
CA ASN A 30 16.41 17.66 -11.64
C ASN A 30 15.69 16.32 -11.32
N GLU A 31 14.36 16.23 -11.27
CA GLU A 31 13.66 14.95 -10.99
C GLU A 31 12.88 14.37 -12.18
N THR A 32 12.34 15.20 -13.08
CA THR A 32 11.31 14.70 -14.03
C THR A 32 11.45 15.18 -15.47
N GLY A 33 11.93 16.40 -15.74
CA GLY A 33 11.91 16.95 -17.11
C GLY A 33 10.52 16.86 -17.77
N GLY A 34 9.48 17.02 -16.94
CA GLY A 34 8.06 16.91 -17.31
C GLY A 34 7.40 15.55 -17.12
N VAL A 35 8.12 14.48 -16.77
CA VAL A 35 7.57 13.15 -16.47
C VAL A 35 8.23 12.56 -15.24
N PRO A 36 7.49 12.10 -14.20
CA PRO A 36 8.08 11.32 -13.11
C PRO A 36 9.02 10.23 -13.66
N ASP A 37 10.32 10.32 -13.37
CA ASP A 37 11.24 9.27 -13.79
C ASP A 37 11.04 8.00 -12.94
N THR A 38 11.62 6.88 -13.35
CA THR A 38 11.44 5.61 -12.63
C THR A 38 11.95 5.69 -11.18
N GLY A 39 12.94 6.53 -10.89
CA GLY A 39 13.39 6.75 -9.51
C GLY A 39 12.36 7.52 -8.71
N PHE A 40 11.67 8.49 -9.30
CA PHE A 40 10.56 9.16 -8.62
C PHE A 40 9.39 8.21 -8.37
N THR A 41 9.00 7.40 -9.36
CA THR A 41 7.87 6.46 -9.23
C THR A 41 8.15 5.41 -8.17
N ASP A 42 9.35 4.81 -8.20
CA ASP A 42 9.76 3.84 -7.18
C ASP A 42 9.74 4.49 -5.78
N ALA A 43 9.93 5.81 -5.67
CA ALA A 43 10.04 6.52 -4.40
C ALA A 43 8.67 6.85 -3.84
N ALA A 44 7.76 7.28 -4.72
CA ALA A 44 6.35 7.42 -4.43
C ALA A 44 5.73 6.08 -4.00
N ASP A 45 6.07 4.99 -4.70
CA ASP A 45 5.60 3.64 -4.38
C ASP A 45 6.16 3.15 -3.02
N ILE A 46 7.46 3.35 -2.77
CA ILE A 46 8.09 2.97 -1.49
C ILE A 46 7.50 3.77 -0.32
N LEU A 47 7.21 5.05 -0.52
CA LEU A 47 6.58 5.90 0.50
C LEU A 47 5.06 5.70 0.58
N ASP A 48 4.49 4.90 -0.31
CA ASP A 48 3.06 4.57 -0.37
C ASP A 48 2.17 5.81 -0.33
N VAL A 49 2.45 6.78 -1.20
CA VAL A 49 1.75 8.09 -1.22
C VAL A 49 0.37 7.98 -1.86
N SER A 50 -0.66 8.54 -1.22
CA SER A 50 -2.05 8.44 -1.72
C SER A 50 -2.37 9.39 -2.89
N HIS A 51 -1.66 10.52 -2.98
CA HIS A 51 -1.84 11.54 -4.01
C HIS A 51 -0.63 12.45 -4.16
N LEU A 52 -0.55 13.18 -5.28
CA LEU A 52 0.58 14.04 -5.61
C LEU A 52 0.18 15.49 -5.91
N ARG A 53 0.92 16.45 -5.37
CA ARG A 53 0.80 17.88 -5.67
C ARG A 53 1.76 18.28 -6.80
N TYR A 54 1.24 18.87 -7.88
CA TYR A 54 2.03 19.24 -9.07
C TYR A 54 1.57 20.56 -9.72
N PRO A 55 2.48 21.47 -10.10
CA PRO A 55 3.87 21.51 -9.70
C PRO A 55 4.00 21.89 -8.23
N GLY A 56 4.78 21.13 -7.47
CA GLY A 56 5.31 21.56 -6.19
C GLY A 56 6.41 22.60 -6.44
N GLY A 57 6.39 23.72 -5.72
CA GLY A 57 7.40 24.76 -5.85
C GLY A 57 6.89 26.06 -6.47
N ARG A 58 7.81 26.99 -6.78
CA ARG A 58 7.47 28.40 -7.04
C ARG A 58 6.64 28.55 -8.32
N ALA A 59 5.32 28.66 -8.19
CA ALA A 59 4.35 28.81 -9.28
C ALA A 59 4.73 29.88 -10.34
N VAL A 60 5.39 30.97 -9.95
CA VAL A 60 5.82 32.06 -10.85
C VAL A 60 6.93 31.63 -11.83
N GLY A 61 7.58 30.48 -11.61
CA GLY A 61 8.57 29.88 -12.51
C GLY A 61 8.07 28.66 -13.28
N GLU A 62 6.87 28.18 -12.97
CA GLU A 62 6.41 26.81 -13.25
C GLU A 62 4.91 26.79 -13.66
N ASP A 63 4.44 27.81 -14.38
CA ASP A 63 3.02 27.96 -14.73
C ASP A 63 2.56 26.92 -15.78
N ILE A 64 1.83 25.90 -15.32
CA ILE A 64 1.17 24.88 -16.16
C ILE A 64 -0.22 25.32 -16.68
N SER A 65 -0.71 26.48 -16.24
CA SER A 65 -2.09 26.93 -16.46
C SER A 65 -2.27 27.85 -17.68
N SER A 66 -1.17 28.23 -18.33
CA SER A 66 -1.15 29.01 -19.58
C SER A 66 -1.53 28.19 -20.82
N LEU A 67 -2.33 28.75 -21.73
CA LEU A 67 -2.71 28.11 -23.00
C LEU A 67 -1.91 28.64 -24.21
N ASP A 68 -1.33 27.76 -25.03
CA ASP A 68 -0.78 28.17 -26.34
C ASP A 68 -1.91 28.46 -27.34
N THR A 69 -2.28 29.73 -27.43
CA THR A 69 -3.31 30.23 -28.36
C THR A 69 -3.03 29.99 -29.85
N ASN A 70 -1.81 29.56 -30.24
CA ASN A 70 -1.49 29.19 -31.63
C ASN A 70 -1.70 27.70 -31.93
N ALA A 71 -1.80 26.86 -30.90
CA ALA A 71 -2.06 25.43 -31.01
C ALA A 71 -3.58 25.16 -31.12
N GLN A 72 -3.97 23.89 -31.27
CA GLN A 72 -5.38 23.47 -31.38
C GLN A 72 -5.62 22.20 -30.56
N GLY A 73 -6.82 22.06 -29.99
CA GLY A 73 -7.16 20.90 -29.17
C GLY A 73 -6.25 20.82 -27.93
N PHE A 74 -5.83 19.61 -27.56
CA PHE A 74 -4.99 19.38 -26.38
C PHE A 74 -3.55 19.88 -26.51
N ASP A 75 -3.08 20.17 -27.73
CA ASP A 75 -1.76 20.77 -27.95
C ASP A 75 -1.65 22.20 -27.37
N GLN A 76 -2.77 22.81 -26.96
CA GLN A 76 -2.80 24.09 -26.25
C GLN A 76 -2.33 23.98 -24.80
N LEU A 77 -2.41 22.79 -24.18
CA LEU A 77 -1.91 22.55 -22.82
C LEU A 77 -0.38 22.59 -22.79
N ASP A 78 0.19 22.81 -21.62
CA ASP A 78 1.63 22.64 -21.44
C ASP A 78 2.07 21.19 -21.73
N ALA A 79 3.28 21.01 -22.27
CA ALA A 79 3.77 19.69 -22.66
C ALA A 79 4.14 18.81 -21.48
N ASP A 80 4.67 19.40 -20.41
CA ASP A 80 5.07 18.71 -19.19
C ASP A 80 3.81 18.35 -18.39
N LEU A 81 2.81 19.25 -18.36
CA LEU A 81 1.48 18.92 -17.81
C LEU A 81 0.86 17.69 -18.47
N ARG A 82 0.81 17.64 -19.81
CA ARG A 82 0.24 16.47 -20.50
C ARG A 82 0.98 15.18 -20.17
N ALA A 83 2.31 15.25 -20.08
CA ALA A 83 3.12 14.08 -19.83
C ALA A 83 2.97 13.57 -18.38
N TYR A 84 2.83 14.48 -17.41
CA TYR A 84 2.46 14.15 -16.03
C TYR A 84 1.05 13.53 -15.93
N LEU A 85 0.07 14.08 -16.65
CA LEU A 85 -1.30 13.53 -16.67
C LEU A 85 -1.37 12.16 -17.33
N ASP A 86 -0.61 11.92 -18.41
CA ASP A 86 -0.50 10.60 -19.02
C ASP A 86 0.07 9.57 -18.02
N TRP A 87 1.09 9.97 -17.24
CA TRP A 87 1.63 9.13 -16.18
C TRP A 87 0.58 8.81 -15.09
N CYS A 88 -0.16 9.81 -14.61
CA CYS A 88 -1.23 9.59 -13.62
C CYS A 88 -2.28 8.59 -14.12
N LYS A 89 -2.61 8.61 -15.42
CA LYS A 89 -3.54 7.65 -16.03
C LYS A 89 -2.97 6.23 -16.11
N GLU A 90 -1.68 6.12 -16.36
CA GLU A 90 -0.99 4.83 -16.43
C GLU A 90 -0.88 4.17 -15.04
N THR A 91 -0.69 4.96 -13.98
CA THR A 91 -0.51 4.46 -12.61
C THR A 91 -1.78 4.47 -11.77
N GLY A 92 -2.80 5.23 -12.17
CA GLY A 92 -3.98 5.50 -11.35
C GLY A 92 -3.71 6.47 -10.19
N THR A 93 -2.58 7.19 -10.20
CA THR A 93 -2.22 8.13 -9.15
C THR A 93 -3.08 9.38 -9.21
N SER A 94 -3.64 9.78 -8.07
CA SER A 94 -4.44 11.00 -7.96
C SER A 94 -3.57 12.25 -7.74
N THR A 95 -4.05 13.42 -8.15
CA THR A 95 -3.26 14.65 -8.17
C THR A 95 -4.04 15.92 -7.80
N THR A 96 -3.35 16.84 -7.13
CA THR A 96 -3.72 18.24 -6.95
C THR A 96 -2.87 19.11 -7.88
N LEU A 97 -3.51 19.87 -8.76
CA LEU A 97 -2.81 20.75 -9.70
C LEU A 97 -2.70 22.18 -9.18
N VAL A 98 -1.47 22.70 -9.08
CA VAL A 98 -1.22 24.09 -8.67
C VAL A 98 -1.32 25.00 -9.88
N ILE A 99 -2.21 25.99 -9.82
CA ILE A 99 -2.45 26.96 -10.90
C ILE A 99 -1.96 28.35 -10.50
N ALA A 100 -1.56 29.17 -11.47
CA ALA A 100 -0.95 30.46 -11.16
C ALA A 100 -1.96 31.48 -10.59
N ALA A 101 -1.56 32.19 -9.53
CA ALA A 101 -2.27 33.36 -8.98
C ALA A 101 -1.42 34.63 -9.20
N ILE A 102 -1.78 35.43 -10.22
CA ILE A 102 -1.17 36.69 -10.67
C ILE A 102 0.38 36.69 -10.82
N ASP A 103 0.85 36.80 -12.06
CA ASP A 103 2.10 37.49 -12.41
C ASP A 103 1.96 38.34 -13.71
N ASP A 104 3.02 39.06 -14.12
CA ASP A 104 3.05 39.96 -15.30
C ASP A 104 2.79 39.24 -16.65
N THR A 105 2.58 37.92 -16.67
CA THR A 105 2.38 37.08 -17.87
C THR A 105 0.98 36.49 -18.08
N HIS A 106 -0.03 36.84 -17.25
CA HIS A 106 -1.52 36.55 -17.29
C HIS A 106 -1.97 35.66 -16.08
N THR A 107 -3.24 35.54 -15.66
CA THR A 107 -4.45 35.25 -16.47
C THR A 107 -5.81 35.70 -15.91
N ASP A 108 -6.68 35.96 -16.89
CA ASP A 108 -8.11 36.18 -16.82
C ASP A 108 -8.81 34.91 -16.31
N ALA A 109 -9.71 35.02 -15.33
CA ALA A 109 -10.41 33.87 -14.76
C ALA A 109 -11.17 33.06 -15.84
N GLU A 110 -11.57 33.70 -16.95
CA GLU A 110 -12.20 33.02 -18.09
C GLU A 110 -11.23 32.10 -18.88
N GLU A 111 -9.95 32.43 -18.91
CA GLU A 111 -8.90 31.59 -19.51
C GLU A 111 -8.68 30.31 -18.70
N LEU A 112 -8.66 30.43 -17.36
CA LEU A 112 -8.57 29.28 -16.46
C LEU A 112 -9.77 28.33 -16.58
N SER A 113 -10.99 28.86 -16.75
CA SER A 113 -12.16 28.01 -17.04
C SER A 113 -12.02 27.24 -18.37
N THR A 114 -11.32 27.82 -19.34
CA THR A 114 -11.04 27.16 -20.62
C THR A 114 -9.95 26.11 -20.47
N TRP A 115 -8.89 26.43 -19.73
CA TRP A 115 -7.81 25.51 -19.39
C TRP A 115 -8.33 24.29 -18.63
N SER A 116 -9.09 24.51 -17.56
CA SER A 116 -9.63 23.42 -16.73
C SER A 116 -10.52 22.48 -17.54
N ARG A 117 -11.41 23.03 -18.39
CA ARG A 117 -12.23 22.19 -19.29
C ARG A 117 -11.36 21.34 -20.22
N LEU A 118 -10.30 21.91 -20.77
CA LEU A 118 -9.40 21.20 -21.67
C LEU A 118 -8.61 20.10 -20.95
N VAL A 119 -8.17 20.35 -19.71
CA VAL A 119 -7.50 19.37 -18.85
C VAL A 119 -8.44 18.21 -18.50
N LEU A 120 -9.67 18.49 -18.08
CA LEU A 120 -10.64 17.43 -17.75
C LEU A 120 -11.06 16.63 -19.00
N GLU A 121 -11.23 17.30 -20.15
CA GLU A 121 -11.47 16.62 -21.44
C GLU A 121 -10.28 15.76 -21.88
N TYR A 122 -9.05 16.14 -21.53
CA TYR A 122 -7.83 15.36 -21.80
C TYR A 122 -7.79 14.06 -20.97
N MET A 123 -8.18 14.15 -19.69
CA MET A 123 -8.25 13.00 -18.79
C MET A 123 -9.40 12.05 -19.14
N GLY A 124 -10.53 12.55 -19.62
CA GLY A 124 -11.64 11.72 -20.07
C GLY A 124 -12.30 10.95 -18.92
N GLU A 125 -12.30 9.61 -18.97
CA GLU A 125 -12.85 8.77 -17.90
C GLU A 125 -12.01 8.84 -16.62
N ASP A 126 -10.73 9.22 -16.74
CA ASP A 126 -9.78 9.34 -15.63
C ASP A 126 -9.82 10.72 -14.96
N ALA A 127 -10.78 11.59 -15.31
CA ALA A 127 -10.87 12.96 -14.78
C ALA A 127 -10.93 13.00 -13.24
N ALA A 128 -11.49 11.96 -12.61
CA ALA A 128 -11.57 11.81 -11.16
C ALA A 128 -10.20 11.66 -10.45
N LEU A 129 -9.12 11.39 -11.21
CA LEU A 129 -7.76 11.42 -10.66
C LEU A 129 -7.31 12.84 -10.32
N ILE A 130 -7.89 13.87 -10.94
CA ILE A 130 -7.63 15.27 -10.57
C ILE A 130 -8.56 15.61 -9.40
N LYS A 131 -8.00 15.56 -8.18
CA LYS A 131 -8.74 15.81 -6.94
C LYS A 131 -9.04 17.29 -6.77
N ALA A 132 -8.02 18.12 -6.92
CA ALA A 132 -8.16 19.54 -6.64
C ALA A 132 -7.31 20.44 -7.56
N TYR A 133 -7.69 21.72 -7.58
CA TYR A 133 -6.86 22.82 -8.07
C TYR A 133 -6.46 23.72 -6.89
N GLU A 134 -5.16 23.90 -6.69
CA GLU A 134 -4.62 24.84 -5.71
C GLU A 134 -4.33 26.19 -6.39
N ILE A 135 -4.95 27.26 -5.88
CA ILE A 135 -4.89 28.59 -6.48
C ILE A 135 -3.66 29.34 -5.96
N GLY A 136 -2.59 29.33 -6.73
CA GLY A 136 -1.34 30.02 -6.44
C GLY A 136 -0.38 29.21 -5.59
N ASN A 137 0.90 29.56 -5.69
CA ASN A 137 1.91 29.11 -4.72
C ASN A 137 2.74 30.28 -4.20
N GLU A 138 2.89 30.36 -2.89
CA GLU A 138 3.64 31.36 -2.16
C GLU A 138 3.36 32.82 -2.57
N PHE A 139 2.08 33.17 -2.79
CA PHE A 139 1.65 34.49 -3.31
C PHE A 139 2.18 35.68 -2.50
N TRP A 140 2.46 35.49 -1.21
CA TRP A 140 3.00 36.53 -0.32
C TRP A 140 4.38 37.02 -0.77
N GLN A 141 5.10 36.28 -1.62
CA GLN A 141 6.31 36.78 -2.26
C GLN A 141 6.06 37.81 -3.35
N THR A 142 4.82 37.99 -3.82
CA THR A 142 4.48 38.83 -4.97
C THR A 142 3.44 39.90 -4.65
N ILE A 143 2.35 39.55 -3.95
CA ILE A 143 1.20 40.42 -3.65
C ILE A 143 0.77 40.35 -2.18
N ASP A 144 -0.15 41.23 -1.77
CA ASP A 144 -0.75 41.21 -0.42
C ASP A 144 -2.02 40.36 -0.36
N GLU A 145 -2.47 40.07 0.87
CA GLU A 145 -3.55 39.14 1.19
C GLU A 145 -4.90 39.58 0.62
N THR A 146 -5.16 40.89 0.59
CA THR A 146 -6.37 41.46 -0.02
C THR A 146 -6.37 41.30 -1.54
N ALA A 147 -5.25 41.64 -2.19
CA ALA A 147 -5.13 41.49 -3.64
C ALA A 147 -5.19 40.03 -4.08
N TYR A 148 -4.59 39.13 -3.30
CA TYR A 148 -4.69 37.69 -3.53
C TYR A 148 -6.11 37.18 -3.30
N GLY A 149 -6.76 37.53 -2.18
CA GLY A 149 -8.13 37.11 -1.88
C GLY A 149 -9.13 37.49 -2.97
N GLN A 150 -9.02 38.69 -3.53
CA GLN A 150 -9.84 39.12 -4.68
C GLN A 150 -9.59 38.29 -5.93
N ASN A 151 -8.33 37.90 -6.17
CA ASN A 151 -7.97 37.07 -7.31
C ASN A 151 -8.45 35.63 -7.13
N ALA A 152 -8.19 35.03 -5.96
CA ALA A 152 -8.67 33.71 -5.61
C ALA A 152 -10.18 33.62 -5.74
N ALA A 153 -10.94 34.56 -5.15
CA ALA A 153 -12.40 34.60 -5.27
C ALA A 153 -12.89 34.67 -6.73
N ALA A 154 -12.20 35.43 -7.59
CA ALA A 154 -12.53 35.51 -9.01
C ALA A 154 -12.24 34.21 -9.77
N ILE A 155 -11.12 33.53 -9.45
CA ILE A 155 -10.73 32.24 -10.04
C ILE A 155 -11.73 31.16 -9.60
N THR A 156 -11.99 31.06 -8.30
CA THR A 156 -12.97 30.14 -7.71
C THR A 156 -14.34 30.26 -8.37
N ALA A 157 -14.85 31.49 -8.50
CA ALA A 157 -16.12 31.74 -9.17
C ALA A 157 -16.14 31.32 -10.65
N ALA A 158 -15.00 31.35 -11.34
CA ALA A 158 -14.91 30.95 -12.74
C ALA A 158 -14.78 29.42 -12.91
N LEU A 159 -14.08 28.75 -11.99
CA LEU A 159 -13.85 27.31 -12.03
C LEU A 159 -15.04 26.50 -11.49
N ASN A 160 -15.82 27.00 -10.54
CA ASN A 160 -17.00 26.31 -9.98
C ASN A 160 -18.07 25.89 -11.00
N SER A 161 -18.03 26.44 -12.21
CA SER A 161 -18.97 26.10 -13.28
C SER A 161 -18.41 25.09 -14.30
N VAL A 162 -17.17 24.63 -14.10
CA VAL A 162 -16.45 23.75 -15.03
C VAL A 162 -16.63 22.31 -14.58
N GLU A 163 -17.58 21.62 -15.22
CA GLU A 163 -17.84 20.20 -15.03
C GLU A 163 -17.66 19.47 -16.38
N VAL A 164 -16.92 18.37 -16.36
CA VAL A 164 -16.76 17.47 -17.51
C VAL A 164 -17.01 16.04 -17.06
N GLY A 165 -17.94 15.34 -17.70
CA GLY A 165 -18.23 13.94 -17.38
C GLY A 165 -18.86 13.70 -16.01
N GLY A 166 -19.40 14.73 -15.34
CA GLY A 166 -19.89 14.62 -13.96
C GLY A 166 -18.85 14.94 -12.89
N HIS A 167 -17.61 15.26 -13.29
CA HIS A 167 -16.52 15.57 -12.39
C HIS A 167 -16.21 17.07 -12.36
N SER A 168 -15.96 17.58 -11.16
CA SER A 168 -15.45 18.94 -10.87
C SER A 168 -14.39 18.78 -9.79
N PRO A 169 -13.13 19.19 -10.03
CA PRO A 169 -12.11 19.20 -8.98
C PRO A 169 -12.45 20.19 -7.87
N ASP A 170 -12.01 19.87 -6.67
CA ASP A 170 -12.09 20.75 -5.50
C ASP A 170 -11.18 21.97 -5.69
N LEU A 171 -11.54 23.10 -5.09
CA LEU A 171 -10.81 24.36 -5.24
C LEU A 171 -10.16 24.76 -3.92
N TYR A 172 -8.84 24.78 -3.90
CA TYR A 172 -8.06 25.08 -2.72
C TYR A 172 -7.43 26.46 -2.80
N VAL A 173 -7.60 27.26 -1.74
CA VAL A 173 -7.07 28.62 -1.65
C VAL A 173 -5.90 28.66 -0.67
N GLN A 174 -4.78 29.20 -1.11
CA GLN A 174 -3.58 29.29 -0.32
C GLN A 174 -3.61 30.44 0.70
N THR A 175 -2.94 30.23 1.82
CA THR A 175 -2.71 31.25 2.85
C THR A 175 -1.22 31.52 3.04
N ALA A 176 -0.87 32.71 3.55
CA ALA A 176 0.52 33.14 3.71
C ALA A 176 1.40 32.16 4.53
N ASN A 177 2.66 31.86 4.18
CA ASN A 177 3.51 30.84 4.86
C ASN A 177 3.62 30.95 6.41
N VAL A 178 3.95 29.82 7.06
CA VAL A 178 4.56 29.71 8.41
C VAL A 178 6.02 29.27 8.25
N THR A 179 6.96 30.21 8.09
CA THR A 179 8.40 29.89 8.14
C THR A 179 9.20 30.83 9.04
N GLY A 180 9.99 30.24 9.95
CA GLY A 180 11.19 30.80 10.58
C GLY A 180 11.11 32.15 11.27
N GLY A 181 10.08 32.39 12.09
CA GLY A 181 9.99 33.60 12.93
C GLY A 181 9.85 34.93 12.17
N THR A 182 9.89 34.91 10.83
CA THR A 182 9.64 36.06 9.96
C THR A 182 8.50 35.74 9.01
N SER A 183 7.29 36.09 9.42
CA SER A 183 6.09 36.05 8.59
C SER A 183 6.36 36.83 7.30
N ASN A 184 6.34 36.19 6.13
CA ASN A 184 6.62 36.84 4.83
C ASN A 184 5.44 37.66 4.28
N TYR A 185 4.49 38.04 5.14
CA TYR A 185 3.30 38.83 4.83
C TYR A 185 3.70 40.20 4.26
N LYS A 186 3.24 40.52 3.03
CA LYS A 186 3.58 41.76 2.31
C LYS A 186 2.57 42.89 2.46
N GLY A 187 1.38 42.62 2.99
CA GLY A 187 0.37 43.63 3.30
C GLY A 187 0.83 44.65 4.36
N THR A 188 -0.02 45.66 4.63
CA THR A 188 0.25 46.66 5.68
C THR A 188 0.12 46.03 7.08
N SER A 189 1.14 45.28 7.43
CA SER A 189 1.20 44.35 8.56
C SER A 189 1.56 45.04 9.88
N ALA A 190 1.30 46.35 9.96
CA ALA A 190 1.31 47.15 11.18
C ALA A 190 -0.01 47.94 11.25
N GLY A 191 -0.88 47.58 12.19
CA GLY A 191 -2.21 48.20 12.35
C GLY A 191 -3.06 47.52 13.43
N SER A 192 -4.27 48.03 13.65
CA SER A 192 -5.24 47.47 14.59
C SER A 192 -6.38 46.79 13.83
N ILE A 193 -6.78 45.57 14.21
CA ILE A 193 -8.05 44.96 13.80
C ILE A 193 -9.22 45.56 14.59
N SER A 194 -10.45 45.51 14.10
CA SER A 194 -11.60 46.00 14.90
C SER A 194 -11.85 45.06 16.09
N ASN A 195 -12.49 45.56 17.16
CA ASN A 195 -12.87 44.69 18.28
C ASN A 195 -13.90 43.62 17.84
N ALA A 196 -14.65 43.83 16.76
CA ALA A 196 -15.59 42.84 16.25
C ALA A 196 -14.87 41.71 15.51
N ASP A 197 -13.86 42.03 14.68
CA ASP A 197 -13.04 41.03 13.99
C ASP A 197 -12.13 40.27 14.98
N ALA A 198 -11.60 40.97 15.99
CA ALA A 198 -10.86 40.34 17.07
C ALA A 198 -11.72 39.38 17.89
N ILE A 199 -13.00 39.73 18.09
CA ILE A 199 -13.97 38.81 18.66
C ILE A 199 -14.13 37.64 17.68
N ALA A 200 -14.55 37.86 16.43
CA ALA A 200 -14.74 36.83 15.41
C ALA A 200 -13.63 35.76 15.39
N ALA A 201 -12.36 36.20 15.36
CA ALA A 201 -11.19 35.33 15.32
C ALA A 201 -10.94 34.50 16.59
N MET A 202 -11.36 34.99 17.77
CA MET A 202 -10.88 34.47 19.06
C MET A 202 -11.98 33.88 19.96
N GLN A 203 -13.27 34.02 19.62
CA GLN A 203 -14.37 33.52 20.48
C GLN A 203 -14.36 32.00 20.66
N HIS A 204 -13.69 31.30 19.75
CA HIS A 204 -13.68 29.85 19.62
C HIS A 204 -12.40 29.19 20.13
N TRP A 205 -11.37 29.97 20.48
CA TRP A 205 -10.13 29.40 21.03
C TRP A 205 -10.37 28.71 22.38
N GLU A 206 -9.64 27.64 22.66
CA GLU A 206 -9.79 26.87 23.90
C GLU A 206 -9.49 27.69 25.16
N ALA A 207 -10.21 27.40 26.24
CA ALA A 207 -10.31 28.30 27.40
C ALA A 207 -9.00 28.51 28.17
N ASP A 208 -8.05 27.59 28.04
CA ASP A 208 -6.73 27.53 28.67
C ASP A 208 -5.61 28.18 27.86
N GLU A 209 -5.80 28.34 26.55
CA GLU A 209 -4.88 29.05 25.64
C GLU A 209 -5.13 30.56 25.61
N ARG A 210 -6.34 30.94 26.02
CA ARG A 210 -6.68 32.30 26.41
C ARG A 210 -5.79 32.71 27.59
N PRO A 211 -5.19 33.91 27.60
CA PRO A 211 -4.48 34.38 28.79
C PRO A 211 -5.38 34.28 30.01
N SER A 212 -4.77 33.89 31.13
CA SER A 212 -5.46 33.73 32.42
C SER A 212 -6.28 34.96 32.89
N ASP A 213 -6.11 36.12 32.26
CA ASP A 213 -6.85 37.36 32.50
C ASP A 213 -7.94 37.69 31.46
N TRP A 214 -8.09 36.93 30.37
CA TRP A 214 -9.23 37.06 29.44
C TRP A 214 -10.46 36.37 30.03
N ALA A 215 -11.56 37.10 30.15
CA ALA A 215 -12.87 36.58 30.55
C ALA A 215 -13.87 36.93 29.45
N ASP A 216 -14.87 36.07 29.22
CA ASP A 216 -15.94 36.31 28.24
C ASP A 216 -16.46 37.75 28.33
N GLY A 217 -16.31 38.50 27.23
CA GLY A 217 -16.75 39.89 27.11
C GLY A 217 -15.69 40.96 27.47
N GLN A 218 -14.42 40.61 27.66
CA GLN A 218 -13.32 41.58 27.55
C GLN A 218 -13.08 42.01 26.10
N ASP A 219 -12.50 43.20 25.93
CA ASP A 219 -12.12 43.79 24.65
C ASP A 219 -10.98 42.97 24.01
N ALA A 220 -11.33 42.11 23.04
CA ALA A 220 -10.43 41.20 22.32
C ALA A 220 -9.31 41.97 21.59
N GLN A 221 -9.53 43.24 21.29
CA GLN A 221 -8.50 44.12 20.73
C GLN A 221 -7.34 44.32 21.70
N ASN A 222 -7.55 44.31 23.02
CA ASN A 222 -6.46 44.41 23.99
C ASN A 222 -5.57 43.17 24.00
N TYR A 223 -6.16 41.98 23.83
CA TYR A 223 -5.40 40.75 23.69
C TYR A 223 -4.57 40.76 22.41
N PHE A 224 -5.19 41.06 21.27
CA PHE A 224 -4.46 41.21 20.00
C PHE A 224 -3.28 42.17 20.14
N ASN A 225 -3.48 43.32 20.80
CA ASN A 225 -2.41 44.29 21.05
C ASN A 225 -1.32 43.80 22.03
N SER A 226 -1.57 42.75 22.81
CA SER A 226 -0.61 42.12 23.73
C SER A 226 0.28 41.08 23.05
N LEU A 227 -0.19 40.51 21.94
CA LEU A 227 0.57 39.57 21.11
C LEU A 227 1.82 40.23 20.54
N ASN A 228 2.80 39.40 20.18
CA ASN A 228 3.99 39.86 19.51
C ASN A 228 3.67 40.28 18.05
N ALA A 229 4.59 41.00 17.42
CA ALA A 229 4.35 41.55 16.09
C ALA A 229 4.15 40.48 15.02
N TYR A 230 4.68 39.26 15.19
CA TYR A 230 4.48 38.14 14.27
C TYR A 230 3.06 37.58 14.40
N GLU A 231 2.64 37.24 15.62
CA GLU A 231 1.29 36.72 15.92
C GLU A 231 0.20 37.68 15.43
N GLN A 232 0.37 39.00 15.65
CA GLN A 232 -0.55 40.02 15.14
C GLN A 232 -0.68 40.02 13.61
N ARG A 233 0.40 39.71 12.89
CA ARG A 233 0.40 39.65 11.42
C ARG A 233 -0.31 38.41 10.91
N VAL A 234 -0.07 37.27 11.56
CA VAL A 234 -0.76 36.00 11.23
C VAL A 234 -2.27 36.17 11.37
N ILE A 235 -2.74 36.65 12.52
CA ILE A 235 -4.18 36.83 12.74
C ILE A 235 -4.77 37.84 11.74
N LYS A 236 -4.12 39.00 11.56
CA LYS A 236 -4.65 40.05 10.69
C LYS A 236 -4.71 39.63 9.22
N GLY A 237 -3.66 39.00 8.70
CA GLY A 237 -3.62 38.60 7.30
C GLY A 237 -4.62 37.49 6.98
N ASN A 238 -4.83 36.55 7.91
CA ASN A 238 -5.91 35.56 7.78
C ASN A 238 -7.28 36.24 7.72
N LEU A 239 -7.56 37.20 8.61
CA LEU A 239 -8.82 37.93 8.58
C LEU A 239 -9.00 38.75 7.30
N GLU A 240 -7.95 39.41 6.82
CA GLU A 240 -7.99 40.19 5.57
C GLU A 240 -8.23 39.29 4.35
N LEU A 241 -7.65 38.09 4.32
CA LEU A 241 -7.92 37.09 3.28
C LEU A 241 -9.36 36.56 3.37
N MET A 242 -9.79 36.12 4.56
CA MET A 242 -11.13 35.59 4.78
C MET A 242 -12.21 36.62 4.45
N GLN A 243 -12.00 37.91 4.74
CA GLN A 243 -12.94 38.97 4.36
C GLN A 243 -13.12 39.11 2.85
N GLU A 244 -12.09 38.83 2.03
CA GLU A 244 -12.24 38.89 0.57
C GLU A 244 -12.84 37.61 -0.01
N LEU A 245 -12.71 36.48 0.70
CA LEU A 245 -13.31 35.19 0.31
C LEU A 245 -14.77 35.04 0.79
N ASP A 246 -15.14 35.75 1.84
CA ASP A 246 -16.47 35.74 2.44
C ASP A 246 -17.53 36.39 1.52
N ALA A 247 -18.73 35.79 1.45
CA ALA A 247 -19.73 36.17 0.47
C ALA A 247 -20.27 37.61 0.64
N ASP A 248 -20.31 38.13 1.87
CA ASP A 248 -20.74 39.50 2.17
C ASP A 248 -19.60 40.42 2.65
N GLY A 249 -18.39 39.86 2.82
CA GLY A 249 -17.19 40.54 3.28
C GLY A 249 -17.24 41.00 4.73
N ASP A 250 -18.11 40.39 5.55
CA ASP A 250 -18.33 40.71 6.96
C ASP A 250 -18.34 39.44 7.83
N ILE A 251 -17.12 38.95 8.10
CA ILE A 251 -16.85 37.81 9.00
C ILE A 251 -17.40 37.97 10.43
N THR A 252 -17.87 39.15 10.84
CA THR A 252 -18.42 39.35 12.20
C THR A 252 -19.77 38.67 12.41
N ASN A 253 -20.42 38.23 11.33
CA ASN A 253 -21.68 37.50 11.36
C ASN A 253 -21.51 35.98 11.17
N GLY A 254 -20.26 35.50 11.20
CA GLY A 254 -19.85 34.14 10.81
C GLY A 254 -19.41 34.14 9.35
N PHE A 255 -18.47 33.27 8.98
CA PHE A 255 -18.05 33.14 7.58
C PHE A 255 -19.21 32.59 6.74
N GLN A 256 -19.65 33.35 5.74
CA GLN A 256 -20.73 32.97 4.84
C GLN A 256 -20.15 32.31 3.61
N PHE A 257 -20.09 30.99 3.65
CA PHE A 257 -19.73 30.20 2.49
C PHE A 257 -20.82 30.25 1.42
N ALA A 258 -20.46 30.63 0.19
CA ALA A 258 -21.38 30.59 -0.95
C ALA A 258 -21.30 29.21 -1.63
N SER A 259 -22.23 28.31 -1.33
CA SER A 259 -22.27 26.96 -1.91
C SER A 259 -22.36 26.88 -3.45
N GLU A 260 -22.61 28.00 -4.15
CA GLU A 260 -22.66 28.08 -5.62
C GLU A 260 -21.49 28.94 -6.20
N GLY A 261 -20.43 29.18 -5.43
CA GLY A 261 -19.34 30.10 -5.81
C GLY A 261 -18.10 30.14 -4.89
N GLY A 262 -18.04 29.29 -3.86
CA GLY A 262 -16.95 29.22 -2.88
C GLY A 262 -15.90 28.14 -3.21
N PHE A 263 -14.86 28.07 -2.37
CA PHE A 263 -13.73 27.14 -2.44
C PHE A 263 -13.95 25.96 -1.50
N ASP A 264 -13.30 24.82 -1.70
CA ASP A 264 -13.54 23.59 -0.94
C ASP A 264 -12.53 23.40 0.18
N GLY A 265 -11.39 24.10 0.14
CA GLY A 265 -10.35 23.98 1.15
C GLY A 265 -9.39 25.17 1.22
N ILE A 266 -8.71 25.26 2.36
CA ILE A 266 -7.65 26.22 2.63
C ILE A 266 -6.34 25.49 2.79
N VAL A 267 -5.28 26.02 2.19
CA VAL A 267 -3.95 25.42 2.26
C VAL A 267 -2.93 26.32 2.94
N ALA A 268 -2.02 25.70 3.70
CA ALA A 268 -0.85 26.34 4.29
C ALA A 268 0.41 25.53 4.03
N HIS A 269 1.55 26.20 4.20
CA HIS A 269 2.84 25.54 4.25
C HIS A 269 3.40 25.64 5.66
N TYR A 270 4.07 24.58 6.10
CA TYR A 270 4.66 24.48 7.43
C TYR A 270 6.03 23.81 7.38
N TYR A 271 7.09 24.58 7.60
CA TYR A 271 8.42 24.02 7.79
C TYR A 271 8.92 24.30 9.20
N TYR A 272 9.42 23.26 9.85
CA TYR A 272 10.06 23.38 11.15
C TYR A 272 11.53 23.83 10.97
N THR A 273 11.93 24.98 11.52
CA THR A 273 13.22 25.61 11.21
C THR A 273 14.13 25.89 12.43
N GLY A 274 15.21 25.13 12.54
CA GLY A 274 16.18 25.21 13.65
C GLY A 274 17.37 26.16 13.42
N TRP A 275 17.14 27.44 13.10
CA TRP A 275 18.21 28.40 12.76
C TRP A 275 19.24 28.68 13.89
N GLU A 276 19.03 28.17 15.12
CA GLU A 276 19.94 28.34 16.27
C GLU A 276 20.70 27.06 16.72
N GLY A 277 20.81 26.04 15.86
CA GLY A 277 21.91 25.06 15.95
C GLY A 277 21.79 23.93 17.00
N SER A 278 20.64 23.75 17.66
CA SER A 278 20.29 22.51 18.38
C SER A 278 18.85 22.10 18.09
N PHE A 279 18.66 20.82 17.79
CA PHE A 279 17.36 20.19 17.56
C PHE A 279 16.86 19.64 18.89
N ASP A 280 16.04 20.41 19.61
CA ASP A 280 15.51 20.02 20.91
C ASP A 280 14.11 20.64 21.11
N LEU A 281 13.07 19.83 21.06
CA LEU A 281 11.67 20.25 21.29
C LEU A 281 11.42 20.68 22.75
N THR A 282 12.36 20.38 23.66
CA THR A 282 12.32 20.92 25.02
C THR A 282 12.76 22.39 25.10
N GLU A 283 13.33 22.95 24.02
CA GLU A 283 13.68 24.36 23.92
C GLU A 283 12.45 25.25 23.64
N ASP A 284 12.40 26.43 24.27
CA ASP A 284 11.25 27.33 24.16
C ASP A 284 11.04 27.90 22.74
N ALA A 285 12.09 27.93 21.91
CA ALA A 285 12.00 28.38 20.52
C ALA A 285 11.22 27.38 19.64
N SER A 286 11.48 26.09 19.84
CA SER A 286 10.80 24.95 19.21
C SER A 286 9.30 24.94 19.48
N ARG A 287 8.92 25.07 20.77
CA ARG A 287 7.52 25.19 21.19
C ARG A 287 6.82 26.43 20.62
N MET A 288 7.57 27.47 20.31
CA MET A 288 7.01 28.69 19.72
C MET A 288 6.62 28.51 18.25
N GLU A 289 7.29 27.62 17.49
CA GLU A 289 6.90 27.31 16.11
C GLU A 289 5.60 26.50 16.05
N VAL A 290 5.47 25.46 16.88
CA VAL A 290 4.23 24.67 17.02
C VAL A 290 3.06 25.57 17.46
N ARG A 291 3.28 26.42 18.47
CA ARG A 291 2.27 27.39 18.93
C ARG A 291 1.82 28.37 17.84
N ASN A 292 2.67 28.70 16.87
CA ASN A 292 2.28 29.60 15.78
C ASN A 292 1.44 28.91 14.71
N LEU A 293 1.65 27.61 14.48
CA LEU A 293 0.81 26.79 13.62
C LEU A 293 -0.58 26.64 14.26
N ASP A 294 -0.61 26.25 15.52
CA ASP A 294 -1.82 26.12 16.33
C ASP A 294 -2.65 27.43 16.36
N LEU A 295 -2.02 28.57 16.69
CA LEU A 295 -2.69 29.89 16.64
C LEU A 295 -3.33 30.23 15.29
N ARG A 296 -2.82 29.69 14.18
CA ARG A 296 -3.42 29.89 12.86
C ARG A 296 -4.59 28.95 12.64
N LEU A 297 -4.41 27.66 12.89
CA LEU A 297 -5.46 26.66 12.70
C LEU A 297 -6.67 26.98 13.58
N SER A 298 -6.43 27.39 14.83
CA SER A 298 -7.43 27.94 15.74
C SER A 298 -8.22 29.15 15.19
N VAL A 299 -7.62 29.99 14.35
CA VAL A 299 -8.34 31.10 13.69
C VAL A 299 -9.25 30.57 12.58
N TRP A 300 -8.83 29.53 11.88
CA TRP A 300 -9.62 28.90 10.82
C TRP A 300 -10.77 28.08 11.37
N GLU A 301 -10.51 27.18 12.31
CA GLU A 301 -11.56 26.42 13.01
C GLU A 301 -12.61 27.35 13.64
N GLY A 302 -12.20 28.51 14.13
CA GLY A 302 -13.11 29.48 14.72
C GLY A 302 -13.94 30.30 13.72
N LEU A 303 -13.56 30.32 12.44
CA LEU A 303 -14.19 31.17 11.42
C LEU A 303 -14.88 30.36 10.33
N ILE A 304 -14.27 29.28 9.87
CA ILE A 304 -14.61 28.54 8.67
C ILE A 304 -15.56 27.38 9.05
N PRO A 305 -16.56 27.04 8.21
CA PRO A 305 -17.40 25.87 8.45
C PRO A 305 -16.61 24.55 8.40
N ASP A 306 -17.05 23.56 9.17
CA ASP A 306 -16.49 22.19 9.21
C ASP A 306 -16.46 21.47 7.84
N GLU A 307 -17.16 22.00 6.82
CA GLU A 307 -17.18 21.44 5.46
C GLU A 307 -16.03 21.91 4.56
N ILE A 308 -15.14 22.77 5.06
CA ILE A 308 -13.99 23.29 4.31
C ILE A 308 -12.73 22.64 4.84
N ASP A 309 -12.02 21.96 3.94
CA ASP A 309 -10.79 21.24 4.29
C ASP A 309 -9.67 22.18 4.73
N ILE A 310 -8.90 21.77 5.73
CA ILE A 310 -7.64 22.38 6.12
C ILE A 310 -6.51 21.47 5.65
N ARG A 311 -5.67 21.94 4.71
CA ARG A 311 -4.54 21.15 4.20
C ARG A 311 -3.19 21.83 4.39
N LEU A 312 -2.16 21.01 4.56
CA LEU A 312 -0.77 21.43 4.64
C LEU A 312 0.01 20.94 3.42
N THR A 313 -0.06 21.71 2.35
CA THR A 313 0.41 21.33 1.00
C THR A 313 1.91 21.40 0.78
N GLU A 314 2.63 21.96 1.75
CA GLU A 314 4.07 21.76 1.85
C GLU A 314 4.45 21.69 3.33
N TRP A 315 4.93 20.53 3.77
CA TRP A 315 5.49 20.38 5.11
C TRP A 315 6.74 19.52 5.16
N ASN A 316 7.72 19.92 5.96
CA ASN A 316 8.88 19.11 6.36
C ASN A 316 9.70 19.83 7.46
N ILE A 317 10.81 19.22 7.85
CA ILE A 317 11.87 19.83 8.65
C ILE A 317 12.85 20.52 7.70
N ASP A 318 13.05 21.83 7.85
CA ASP A 318 13.99 22.63 7.07
C ASP A 318 15.05 23.24 7.99
N THR A 319 16.21 22.59 8.07
CA THR A 319 17.33 23.07 8.88
C THR A 319 18.59 23.25 8.05
N ALA A 320 19.34 24.33 8.31
CA ALA A 320 20.62 24.60 7.67
C ALA A 320 21.71 23.53 7.97
N ASN A 321 21.46 22.62 8.92
CA ASN A 321 22.35 21.53 9.32
C ASN A 321 21.78 20.17 8.87
N TYR A 322 22.65 19.27 8.43
CA TYR A 322 22.36 17.90 7.95
C TYR A 322 21.61 16.96 8.92
N SER A 323 21.18 17.44 10.09
CA SER A 323 20.39 16.72 11.09
C SER A 323 18.94 16.44 10.68
N ALA A 324 18.42 17.11 9.63
CA ALA A 324 17.05 16.96 9.14
C ALA A 324 16.70 15.56 8.61
N LEU A 325 17.69 14.67 8.42
CA LEU A 325 17.48 13.32 7.86
C LEU A 325 17.90 12.18 8.82
N GLY A 326 18.38 12.51 10.01
CA GLY A 326 18.81 11.53 11.01
C GLY A 326 17.67 10.98 11.88
N LEU A 327 18.02 10.21 12.91
CA LEU A 327 17.07 9.64 13.89
C LEU A 327 16.14 10.68 14.54
N ARG A 328 16.70 11.86 14.86
CA ARG A 328 15.95 13.01 15.40
C ARG A 328 14.79 13.44 14.49
N ALA A 329 15.00 13.42 13.17
CA ALA A 329 13.99 13.81 12.20
C ALA A 329 12.89 12.77 12.07
N ALA A 330 13.22 11.47 12.15
CA ALA A 330 12.24 10.38 12.01
C ALA A 330 11.10 10.49 13.01
N GLY A 331 11.39 10.59 14.31
CA GLY A 331 10.33 10.70 15.31
C GLY A 331 9.67 12.08 15.35
N THR A 332 10.39 13.15 14.99
CA THR A 332 9.78 14.49 14.89
C THR A 332 8.79 14.59 13.76
N LEU A 333 9.00 13.89 12.63
CA LEU A 333 8.00 13.82 11.58
C LEU A 333 6.71 13.14 12.05
N ILE A 334 6.81 12.07 12.84
CA ILE A 334 5.63 11.41 13.45
C ILE A 334 4.91 12.34 14.42
N GLU A 335 5.66 13.09 15.23
CA GLU A 335 5.09 14.06 16.17
C GLU A 335 4.44 15.24 15.44
N LEU A 336 5.12 15.83 14.45
CA LEU A 336 4.56 16.88 13.60
C LEU A 336 3.29 16.39 12.92
N PHE A 337 3.29 15.15 12.42
CA PHE A 337 2.10 14.53 11.84
C PHE A 337 0.96 14.41 12.84
N SER A 338 1.24 13.91 14.04
CA SER A 338 0.22 13.76 15.09
C SER A 338 -0.34 15.13 15.51
N ASN A 339 0.51 16.14 15.65
CA ASN A 339 0.09 17.53 15.92
C ASN A 339 -0.80 18.09 14.80
N MET A 340 -0.49 17.82 13.53
CA MET A 340 -1.32 18.25 12.40
C MET A 340 -2.72 17.62 12.48
N VAL A 341 -2.80 16.32 12.79
CA VAL A 341 -4.07 15.61 12.99
C VAL A 341 -4.84 16.16 14.20
N GLU A 342 -4.16 16.45 15.31
CA GLU A 342 -4.80 17.06 16.49
C GLU A 342 -5.42 18.43 16.21
N LEU A 343 -4.81 19.18 15.30
CA LEU A 343 -5.24 20.52 14.88
C LEU A 343 -6.23 20.49 13.70
N GLY A 344 -6.82 19.34 13.39
CA GLY A 344 -7.87 19.21 12.39
C GLY A 344 -7.40 19.33 10.94
N VAL A 345 -6.15 18.97 10.63
CA VAL A 345 -5.66 18.93 9.25
C VAL A 345 -6.24 17.71 8.52
N ASP A 346 -6.89 17.94 7.39
CA ASP A 346 -7.55 16.94 6.54
C ASP A 346 -6.65 16.36 5.44
N GLY A 347 -5.56 17.05 5.11
CA GLY A 347 -4.62 16.67 4.05
C GLY A 347 -3.22 17.23 4.28
N ALA A 348 -2.17 16.46 4.05
CA ALA A 348 -0.79 16.94 4.21
C ALA A 348 0.15 16.38 3.14
N GLU A 349 0.79 17.28 2.40
CA GLU A 349 1.66 16.96 1.29
C GLU A 349 3.13 17.26 1.66
N PHE A 350 3.92 16.22 1.90
CA PHE A 350 5.29 16.42 2.40
C PHE A 350 6.23 16.96 1.29
N TRP A 351 7.21 17.75 1.71
CA TRP A 351 8.18 18.41 0.84
C TRP A 351 9.61 17.86 1.01
N ALA A 352 10.22 17.11 0.11
CA ALA A 352 9.79 16.60 -1.19
C ALA A 352 10.38 15.20 -1.39
N ILE A 353 9.84 14.41 -2.32
CA ILE A 353 10.20 12.99 -2.52
C ILE A 353 11.70 12.81 -2.81
N ASN A 354 12.29 13.59 -3.72
CA ASN A 354 13.67 13.39 -4.18
C ASN A 354 14.51 14.69 -4.25
N HIS A 355 14.34 15.60 -3.28
CA HIS A 355 15.03 16.91 -3.26
C HIS A 355 16.27 16.98 -2.34
N ASN A 356 17.28 17.75 -2.76
CA ASN A 356 18.63 17.88 -2.18
C ASN A 356 18.75 18.72 -0.89
N THR A 357 17.72 18.83 -0.05
CA THR A 357 17.87 19.59 1.22
C THR A 357 17.04 19.03 2.38
N SER A 358 16.02 18.19 2.11
CA SER A 358 15.07 17.69 3.12
C SER A 358 14.36 16.38 2.72
N SER A 359 14.87 15.61 1.76
CA SER A 359 14.13 14.49 1.17
C SER A 359 14.00 13.25 2.07
N SER A 360 12.79 12.69 2.06
CA SER A 360 12.46 11.40 2.67
C SER A 360 13.20 10.25 1.97
N VAL A 361 13.48 10.36 0.67
CA VAL A 361 14.23 9.36 -0.10
C VAL A 361 15.64 9.86 -0.41
N SER A 362 16.66 9.05 -0.11
CA SER A 362 18.03 9.37 -0.48
C SER A 362 18.29 8.97 -1.94
N ALA A 363 18.69 9.94 -2.76
CA ALA A 363 18.87 9.80 -4.20
C ALA A 363 20.00 8.84 -4.68
N SER A 364 20.57 7.99 -3.81
CA SER A 364 21.57 7.01 -4.23
C SER A 364 20.94 5.62 -4.32
N PRO A 365 20.83 5.06 -5.53
CA PRO A 365 20.60 3.63 -5.67
C PRO A 365 21.69 2.85 -4.93
N ASP A 366 21.33 1.73 -4.31
CA ASP A 366 22.28 0.76 -3.79
C ASP A 366 23.16 0.21 -4.92
N GLU A 367 24.11 -0.68 -4.58
CA GLU A 367 24.97 -1.31 -5.59
C GLU A 367 24.22 -2.19 -6.62
N HIS A 368 22.91 -2.40 -6.43
CA HIS A 368 22.00 -3.15 -7.28
C HIS A 368 20.99 -2.28 -8.05
N GLY A 369 20.91 -0.97 -7.76
CA GLY A 369 20.00 -0.03 -8.44
C GLY A 369 18.72 0.31 -7.67
N ASN A 370 18.55 -0.10 -6.41
CA ASN A 370 17.36 0.18 -5.60
C ASN A 370 17.53 1.47 -4.78
N MET A 371 16.50 2.30 -4.66
CA MET A 371 16.59 3.49 -3.80
C MET A 371 16.71 3.16 -2.32
N GLN A 372 17.38 4.05 -1.59
CA GLN A 372 17.62 3.92 -0.15
C GLN A 372 16.84 5.01 0.60
N LEU A 373 16.18 4.61 1.69
CA LEU A 373 15.50 5.53 2.59
C LEU A 373 16.42 6.02 3.71
N SER A 374 16.29 7.30 4.06
CA SER A 374 16.79 7.80 5.34
C SER A 374 15.94 7.23 6.49
N PRO A 375 16.40 7.27 7.76
CA PRO A 375 15.55 6.92 8.90
C PRO A 375 14.20 7.66 8.91
N ALA A 376 14.19 8.93 8.49
CA ALA A 376 12.98 9.73 8.33
C ALA A 376 12.07 9.19 7.21
N GLY A 377 12.65 8.81 6.07
CA GLY A 377 11.94 8.14 4.99
C GLY A 377 11.31 6.82 5.39
N MET A 378 12.03 6.00 6.17
CA MET A 378 11.50 4.72 6.68
C MET A 378 10.31 4.94 7.62
N ALA A 379 10.42 5.91 8.53
CA ALA A 379 9.32 6.25 9.43
C ALA A 379 8.08 6.76 8.66
N LEU A 380 8.27 7.60 7.64
CA LEU A 380 7.20 8.06 6.77
C LEU A 380 6.59 6.92 5.93
N ALA A 381 7.41 6.05 5.33
CA ALA A 381 6.94 4.88 4.59
C ALA A 381 6.11 3.95 5.49
N HIS A 382 6.57 3.69 6.71
CA HIS A 382 5.83 2.87 7.66
C HIS A 382 4.53 3.56 8.08
N LEU A 383 4.54 4.87 8.31
CA LEU A 383 3.34 5.62 8.68
C LEU A 383 2.31 5.62 7.54
N SER A 384 2.72 5.92 6.32
CA SER A 384 1.84 5.91 5.14
C SER A 384 1.28 4.52 4.86
N SER A 385 2.13 3.49 4.84
CA SER A 385 1.68 2.11 4.65
C SER A 385 0.79 1.61 5.78
N THR A 386 1.03 2.02 7.02
CA THR A 386 0.12 1.72 8.13
C THR A 386 -1.27 2.28 7.84
N PHE A 387 -1.36 3.50 7.31
CA PHE A 387 -2.63 4.17 7.07
C PHE A 387 -3.37 3.57 5.89
N ASN A 388 -2.65 3.26 4.81
CA ASN A 388 -3.24 2.66 3.62
C ASN A 388 -3.66 1.20 3.82
N ASN A 389 -3.07 0.49 4.79
CA ASN A 389 -3.39 -0.91 5.09
C ASN A 389 -4.28 -1.09 6.34
N MET A 390 -4.68 -0.01 7.01
CA MET A 390 -5.67 -0.08 8.09
C MET A 390 -7.08 -0.19 7.48
N SER A 391 -7.91 -0.99 8.12
CA SER A 391 -9.17 -1.48 7.56
C SER A 391 -10.40 -0.78 8.14
N GLY A 392 -10.24 -0.07 9.27
CA GLY A 392 -11.28 0.80 9.85
C GLY A 392 -10.98 2.29 9.67
N ASP A 393 -11.93 3.13 10.10
CA ASP A 393 -11.70 4.57 10.23
C ASP A 393 -10.60 4.79 11.27
N MET A 394 -9.43 5.15 10.79
CA MET A 394 -8.24 5.33 11.61
C MET A 394 -8.39 6.54 12.54
N GLN A 395 -7.90 6.38 13.77
CA GLN A 395 -8.01 7.37 14.82
C GLN A 395 -6.66 7.60 15.49
N LEU A 396 -6.33 8.87 15.74
CA LEU A 396 -5.30 9.25 16.71
C LEU A 396 -5.88 9.12 18.13
N ILE A 397 -5.19 8.36 18.97
CA ILE A 397 -5.59 8.07 20.35
C ILE A 397 -4.71 8.87 21.30
N SER A 398 -5.33 9.76 22.07
CA SER A 398 -4.63 10.51 23.12
C SER A 398 -4.17 9.57 24.25
N VAL A 399 -2.92 9.74 24.69
CA VAL A 399 -2.25 8.86 25.67
C VAL A 399 -1.50 9.65 26.75
N ASP A 400 -1.34 9.03 27.92
CA ASP A 400 -0.59 9.52 29.09
C ASP A 400 0.22 8.35 29.70
N GLY A 401 0.99 8.63 30.76
CA GLY A 401 1.72 7.64 31.55
C GLY A 401 3.19 7.50 31.20
N PHE A 402 3.73 8.43 30.41
CA PHE A 402 5.15 8.57 30.07
C PHE A 402 5.72 9.93 30.47
N ASP A 403 7.05 10.03 30.51
CA ASP A 403 7.75 11.31 30.75
C ASP A 403 8.00 11.99 29.41
N GLN A 404 7.19 13.01 29.10
CA GLN A 404 7.28 13.82 27.87
C GLN A 404 8.61 14.58 27.73
N THR A 405 9.45 14.63 28.77
CA THR A 405 10.81 15.20 28.66
C THR A 405 11.85 14.17 28.20
N GLU A 406 11.51 12.88 28.25
CA GLU A 406 12.42 11.79 27.87
C GLU A 406 11.96 11.06 26.61
N MET A 407 10.66 10.94 26.35
CA MET A 407 10.12 10.21 25.20
C MET A 407 8.83 10.83 24.66
N GLU A 408 8.55 10.53 23.40
CA GLU A 408 7.30 10.85 22.73
C GLU A 408 6.56 9.57 22.32
N VAL A 409 5.23 9.55 22.46
CA VAL A 409 4.41 8.36 22.19
C VAL A 409 3.16 8.75 21.42
N ASN A 410 3.06 8.27 20.18
CA ASN A 410 1.90 8.48 19.30
C ASN A 410 1.20 7.15 19.04
N VAL A 411 -0.13 7.12 19.16
CA VAL A 411 -0.93 5.90 19.02
C VAL A 411 -2.01 6.08 17.97
N PHE A 412 -1.96 5.26 16.92
CA PHE A 412 -2.98 5.19 15.88
C PHE A 412 -3.72 3.85 15.96
N ALA A 413 -5.04 3.88 15.81
CA ALA A 413 -5.85 2.66 15.82
C ALA A 413 -7.12 2.81 14.97
N ASP A 414 -7.55 1.71 14.34
CA ASP A 414 -8.76 1.64 13.52
C ASP A 414 -9.82 0.66 14.10
N GLY A 415 -9.54 0.08 15.27
CA GLY A 415 -10.34 -0.94 15.94
C GLY A 415 -9.85 -2.38 15.71
N TYR A 416 -9.04 -2.63 14.68
CA TYR A 416 -8.50 -3.94 14.30
C TYR A 416 -6.98 -4.00 14.51
N THR A 417 -6.32 -2.90 14.24
CA THR A 417 -4.88 -2.69 14.39
C THR A 417 -4.64 -1.51 15.30
N THR A 418 -3.62 -1.62 16.15
CA THR A 418 -3.09 -0.49 16.93
C THR A 418 -1.61 -0.39 16.68
N VAL A 419 -1.15 0.77 16.23
CA VAL A 419 0.28 1.06 16.06
C VAL A 419 0.70 2.09 17.09
N VAL A 420 1.71 1.74 17.87
CA VAL A 420 2.29 2.58 18.91
C VAL A 420 3.70 2.98 18.48
N TYR A 421 3.88 4.27 18.15
CA TYR A 421 5.17 4.86 17.86
C TYR A 421 5.79 5.36 19.16
N VAL A 422 7.04 4.98 19.43
CA VAL A 422 7.79 5.42 20.61
C VAL A 422 9.13 5.99 20.18
N MET A 423 9.35 7.26 20.46
CA MET A 423 10.59 7.97 20.16
C MET A 423 11.33 8.35 21.45
N SER A 424 12.64 8.19 21.44
CA SER A 424 13.53 8.80 22.45
C SER A 424 13.73 10.30 22.21
N LEU A 425 13.61 11.15 23.23
CA LEU A 425 13.88 12.60 23.15
C LEU A 425 15.19 13.07 23.85
N SER A 426 15.92 12.20 24.55
CA SER A 426 17.06 12.61 25.38
C SER A 426 18.41 12.00 24.99
N ASP A 427 19.50 12.78 25.10
CA ASP A 427 20.89 12.30 24.94
C ASP A 427 21.30 11.27 26.02
N ASP A 428 20.63 11.31 27.17
CA ASP A 428 20.85 10.41 28.31
C ASP A 428 20.02 9.11 28.19
N PHE A 429 19.26 8.95 27.10
CA PHE A 429 18.31 7.89 26.85
C PHE A 429 19.01 6.63 26.29
N GLY A 430 19.63 5.84 27.17
CA GLY A 430 20.35 4.60 26.81
C GLY A 430 19.97 3.42 27.71
N HIS A 431 18.69 3.07 27.76
CA HIS A 431 18.15 2.07 28.69
C HIS A 431 17.15 1.11 28.03
N GLU A 432 17.16 -0.15 28.48
CA GLU A 432 16.12 -1.16 28.19
C GLU A 432 14.74 -0.64 28.62
N PHE A 433 13.78 -0.57 27.69
CA PHE A 433 12.38 -0.21 27.93
C PHE A 433 11.60 -1.42 28.40
N ALA A 434 10.63 -1.16 29.27
CA ALA A 434 9.58 -2.12 29.58
C ALA A 434 8.25 -1.36 29.51
N LEU A 435 7.52 -1.55 28.42
CA LEU A 435 6.24 -0.92 28.17
C LEU A 435 5.10 -1.84 28.61
N ASP A 436 4.17 -1.25 29.36
CA ASP A 436 2.85 -1.83 29.58
C ASP A 436 1.86 -1.14 28.62
N LEU A 437 1.55 -1.82 27.51
CA LEU A 437 0.58 -1.41 26.48
C LEU A 437 -0.82 -2.00 26.72
N SER A 438 -1.06 -2.69 27.84
CA SER A 438 -2.39 -3.27 28.14
C SER A 438 -3.50 -2.22 28.23
N GLY A 439 -3.15 -0.95 28.46
CA GLY A 439 -4.08 0.17 28.50
C GLY A 439 -4.63 0.59 27.14
N VAL A 440 -3.88 0.35 26.05
CA VAL A 440 -4.24 0.73 24.68
C VAL A 440 -4.64 -0.48 23.83
N ALA A 441 -4.11 -1.67 24.14
CA ALA A 441 -4.24 -2.87 23.32
C ALA A 441 -5.12 -3.99 23.92
N GLY A 442 -5.72 -3.75 25.09
CA GLY A 442 -6.68 -4.69 25.69
C GLY A 442 -6.15 -6.11 25.87
N SER A 443 -6.80 -7.08 25.20
CA SER A 443 -6.46 -8.52 25.26
C SER A 443 -5.80 -9.05 23.99
N ALA A 444 -5.23 -8.19 23.14
CA ALA A 444 -4.54 -8.62 21.94
C ALA A 444 -3.43 -9.64 22.25
N SER A 445 -3.28 -10.64 21.38
CA SER A 445 -2.34 -11.74 21.57
C SER A 445 -1.21 -11.77 20.53
N GLN A 446 -1.24 -10.89 19.54
CA GLN A 446 -0.24 -10.81 18.47
C GLN A 446 0.27 -9.38 18.39
N TRP A 447 1.59 -9.24 18.32
CA TRP A 447 2.27 -7.97 18.12
C TRP A 447 3.64 -8.20 17.50
N THR A 448 4.06 -7.24 16.70
CA THR A 448 5.39 -7.16 16.09
C THR A 448 5.90 -5.73 16.27
N ALA A 449 7.18 -5.50 15.99
CA ALA A 449 7.68 -4.14 15.92
C ALA A 449 8.74 -4.01 14.85
N VAL A 450 8.89 -2.79 14.35
CA VAL A 450 10.05 -2.38 13.55
C VAL A 450 10.68 -1.19 14.25
N ARG A 451 12.00 -1.27 14.45
CA ARG A 451 12.81 -0.15 14.94
C ARG A 451 13.56 0.47 13.78
N PHE A 452 13.50 1.79 13.70
CA PHE A 452 14.20 2.59 12.71
C PHE A 452 15.49 3.14 13.34
N GLY A 453 16.61 2.58 12.89
CA GLY A 453 17.96 2.92 13.31
C GLY A 453 18.79 3.54 12.19
N ILE A 454 20.07 3.80 12.46
CA ILE A 454 21.08 4.13 11.43
C ILE A 454 21.91 2.88 11.16
N ASP A 455 22.17 2.57 9.88
CA ASP A 455 23.10 1.50 9.50
C ASP A 455 24.49 1.75 10.12
N PRO A 456 25.05 0.82 10.92
CA PRO A 456 26.39 0.95 11.49
C PRO A 456 27.51 1.15 10.45
N ASN A 457 27.27 0.73 9.20
CA ASN A 457 28.19 0.89 8.06
C ASN A 457 27.95 2.17 7.26
N SER A 458 26.95 2.97 7.64
CA SER A 458 26.62 4.25 7.02
C SER A 458 27.86 5.16 6.99
N SER A 459 28.07 5.83 5.85
CA SER A 459 29.32 6.53 5.54
C SER A 459 29.50 7.81 6.38
N ASP A 460 28.39 8.33 6.90
CA ASP A 460 28.30 9.48 7.76
C ASP A 460 28.67 9.16 9.22
N GLY A 461 28.25 8.04 9.82
CA GLY A 461 28.67 7.58 11.16
C GLY A 461 28.71 8.69 12.23
N LEU A 462 27.88 9.72 12.07
CA LEU A 462 27.91 10.98 12.81
C LEU A 462 26.50 11.59 12.83
N SER A 463 25.63 11.07 13.67
CA SER A 463 24.77 12.01 14.39
C SER A 463 25.51 12.60 15.60
N GLU A 464 26.46 11.87 16.25
CA GLU A 464 27.06 12.36 17.51
C GLU A 464 28.52 11.90 17.78
N GLY A 465 29.29 11.58 16.75
CA GLY A 465 30.63 11.01 16.95
C GLY A 465 30.52 9.64 17.57
N ARG A 466 30.08 8.62 16.83
CA ARG A 466 29.95 7.25 17.37
C ARG A 466 30.88 6.32 16.59
N VAL A 467 31.54 5.40 17.30
CA VAL A 467 32.38 4.33 16.75
C VAL A 467 31.84 3.06 17.36
N TYR A 468 31.41 2.11 16.54
CA TYR A 468 30.92 0.80 16.96
C TYR A 468 32.00 -0.28 16.77
N ASP A 469 31.97 -1.34 17.56
CA ASP A 469 32.86 -2.49 17.40
C ASP A 469 32.32 -3.50 16.39
N GLU A 470 33.03 -4.61 16.21
CA GLU A 470 32.72 -5.67 15.24
C GLU A 470 31.37 -6.36 15.52
N ASP A 471 30.81 -6.19 16.73
CA ASP A 471 29.53 -6.74 17.16
C ASP A 471 28.42 -5.67 17.17
N GLY A 472 28.69 -4.45 16.66
CA GLY A 472 27.74 -3.34 16.60
C GLY A 472 27.59 -2.53 17.88
N LEU A 473 28.50 -2.69 18.85
CA LEU A 473 28.41 -2.06 20.18
C LEU A 473 29.20 -0.75 20.24
N LEU A 474 28.61 0.31 20.81
CA LEU A 474 29.22 1.65 20.83
C LEU A 474 30.50 1.69 21.70
N VAL A 475 31.66 1.96 21.08
CA VAL A 475 32.99 1.95 21.70
C VAL A 475 33.73 3.29 21.78
N SER A 476 33.38 4.33 21.02
CA SER A 476 34.07 5.64 21.13
C SER A 476 33.28 6.81 20.57
N ARG A 477 33.52 8.02 21.14
CA ARG A 477 33.08 9.29 20.55
C ARG A 477 34.23 10.20 20.13
N ASN A 478 34.65 10.14 18.86
CA ASN A 478 35.70 11.01 18.32
C ASN A 478 35.17 11.88 17.17
N PRO A 479 35.24 13.22 17.25
CA PRO A 479 34.80 14.11 16.19
C PRO A 479 35.75 14.07 14.98
N ARG A 480 35.19 14.16 13.76
CA ARG A 480 35.96 14.46 12.53
C ARG A 480 36.49 15.91 12.63
N ARG A 481 37.60 16.22 11.95
CA ARG A 481 38.20 17.56 11.97
C ARG A 481 37.65 18.40 10.83
N GLU A 482 37.05 19.55 11.14
CA GLU A 482 36.71 20.60 10.18
C GLU A 482 37.93 21.03 9.35
N ILE A 483 37.71 21.29 8.06
CA ILE A 483 38.77 21.85 7.21
C ILE A 483 38.93 23.34 7.49
N THR A 484 40.14 23.86 7.31
CA THR A 484 40.38 25.31 7.36
C THR A 484 39.95 25.98 6.06
N GLU A 485 39.66 27.29 6.08
CA GLU A 485 39.43 28.08 4.86
C GLU A 485 40.51 27.87 3.78
N ALA A 486 41.78 27.75 4.18
CA ALA A 486 42.87 27.47 3.25
C ALA A 486 42.81 26.08 2.59
N GLU A 487 42.25 25.09 3.31
CA GLU A 487 41.99 23.74 2.79
C GLU A 487 40.76 23.73 1.87
N LYS A 488 39.74 24.54 2.16
CA LYS A 488 38.58 24.78 1.28
C LYS A 488 38.99 25.45 -0.03
N ASP A 489 39.78 26.52 0.04
CA ASP A 489 40.32 27.18 -1.16
C ASP A 489 41.14 26.21 -2.02
N ALA A 490 41.93 25.34 -1.38
CA ALA A 490 42.71 24.32 -2.07
C ALA A 490 41.84 23.23 -2.71
N LEU A 491 40.68 22.94 -2.12
CA LEU A 491 39.68 22.00 -2.63
C LEU A 491 38.94 22.57 -3.83
N ILE A 492 38.43 23.80 -3.73
CA ILE A 492 37.78 24.53 -4.83
C ILE A 492 38.75 24.65 -6.02
N ALA A 493 40.02 24.98 -5.76
CA ALA A 493 41.05 25.06 -6.80
C ALA A 493 41.35 23.69 -7.46
N ARG A 494 41.12 22.57 -6.78
CA ARG A 494 41.27 21.21 -7.34
C ARG A 494 40.05 20.78 -8.16
N LEU A 495 38.85 21.18 -7.75
CA LEU A 495 37.60 20.92 -8.47
C LEU A 495 37.52 21.70 -9.80
N GLY A 496 38.06 22.92 -9.84
CA GLY A 496 38.15 23.70 -11.08
C GLY A 496 36.76 24.01 -11.67
N ASP A 497 36.59 23.77 -12.97
CA ASP A 497 35.32 24.03 -13.68
C ASP A 497 34.17 23.09 -13.25
N ALA A 498 34.47 22.06 -12.45
CA ALA A 498 33.47 21.24 -11.78
C ALA A 498 32.85 21.94 -10.56
N TYR A 499 33.20 23.21 -10.28
CA TYR A 499 32.57 24.02 -9.25
C TYR A 499 32.05 25.33 -9.86
N SER A 500 30.75 25.58 -9.78
CA SER A 500 30.15 26.87 -10.18
C SER A 500 28.98 27.23 -9.27
N ASP A 501 28.92 28.50 -8.84
CA ASP A 501 27.79 29.07 -8.10
C ASP A 501 27.33 28.25 -6.87
N GLY A 502 28.27 27.58 -6.18
CA GLY A 502 27.97 26.77 -4.99
C GLY A 502 27.68 25.30 -5.28
N PHE A 503 27.76 24.84 -6.52
CA PHE A 503 27.44 23.45 -6.92
C PHE A 503 28.65 22.68 -7.45
N ILE A 504 28.67 21.35 -7.26
CA ILE A 504 29.59 20.45 -7.98
C ILE A 504 28.93 20.01 -9.31
N LYS A 505 29.61 20.29 -10.42
CA LYS A 505 29.17 19.93 -11.77
C LYS A 505 29.60 18.51 -12.11
N GLU A 506 28.62 17.67 -12.44
CA GLU A 506 28.68 16.40 -13.17
C GLU A 506 29.95 15.55 -13.00
N ILE A 507 29.84 14.45 -12.23
CA ILE A 507 30.83 13.36 -12.28
C ILE A 507 30.09 12.08 -12.69
N ASN A 508 30.43 11.53 -13.85
CA ASN A 508 29.89 10.26 -14.39
C ASN A 508 28.38 10.23 -14.69
N GLY A 509 27.77 11.36 -15.05
CA GLY A 509 26.37 11.40 -15.49
C GLY A 509 25.33 11.46 -14.36
N SER A 510 25.76 11.61 -13.11
CA SER A 510 24.88 11.92 -11.97
C SER A 510 25.27 13.29 -11.40
N TRP A 511 24.27 14.14 -11.19
CA TRP A 511 24.44 15.42 -10.50
C TRP A 511 24.62 15.17 -8.99
N LYS A 512 25.54 15.89 -8.33
CA LYS A 512 25.71 15.79 -6.87
C LYS A 512 25.83 17.18 -6.24
N THR A 513 24.85 17.48 -5.37
CA THR A 513 24.80 18.37 -4.20
C THR A 513 25.36 19.80 -4.27
N TYR A 514 24.82 20.64 -3.37
CA TYR A 514 25.44 21.88 -2.92
C TYR A 514 26.81 21.58 -2.28
N LEU A 515 27.82 22.42 -2.51
CA LEU A 515 29.11 22.32 -1.85
C LEU A 515 29.00 23.07 -0.51
N PRO A 516 29.08 22.35 0.63
CA PRO A 516 28.78 22.93 1.94
C PRO A 516 29.66 24.13 2.33
N GLU A 517 29.31 24.87 3.38
CA GLU A 517 30.22 25.88 3.94
C GLU A 517 31.52 25.21 4.47
N ALA A 518 32.57 25.99 4.75
CA ALA A 518 33.86 25.38 5.14
C ALA A 518 33.74 24.53 6.41
N ASP A 519 32.84 24.97 7.29
CA ASP A 519 32.54 24.36 8.58
C ASP A 519 31.85 22.99 8.42
N ASP A 520 31.29 22.72 7.24
CA ASP A 520 30.54 21.50 6.93
C ASP A 520 31.38 20.46 6.15
N ILE A 521 32.58 20.82 5.71
CA ILE A 521 33.48 19.88 5.02
C ILE A 521 34.48 19.33 6.03
N PHE A 522 34.49 18.01 6.18
CA PHE A 522 35.35 17.34 7.15
C PHE A 522 36.49 16.58 6.47
N LEU A 523 37.52 16.27 7.23
CA LEU A 523 38.48 15.24 6.83
C LEU A 523 38.05 13.87 7.32
N ARG A 524 38.26 12.85 6.48
CA ARG A 524 38.03 11.46 6.89
C ARG A 524 38.87 11.10 8.13
N PRO A 525 38.39 10.22 9.02
CA PRO A 525 39.12 9.81 10.22
C PRO A 525 40.56 9.42 9.92
N GLY A 526 41.51 9.98 10.69
CA GLY A 526 42.95 9.71 10.54
C GLY A 526 43.69 10.57 9.50
N VAL A 527 42.99 11.40 8.71
CA VAL A 527 43.61 12.35 7.78
C VAL A 527 44.02 13.62 8.52
N THR A 528 45.31 13.90 8.56
CA THR A 528 45.86 15.13 9.17
C THR A 528 46.18 16.21 8.13
N THR A 529 46.41 15.84 6.87
CA THR A 529 46.66 16.76 5.76
C THR A 529 46.09 16.16 4.47
N PRO A 530 45.09 16.80 3.84
CA PRO A 530 44.42 16.23 2.67
C PRO A 530 45.26 16.34 1.40
N THR A 531 45.49 15.21 0.74
CA THR A 531 46.30 15.08 -0.48
C THR A 531 45.48 14.78 -1.74
N SER A 532 44.24 14.32 -1.59
CA SER A 532 43.33 13.94 -2.67
C SER A 532 41.88 14.33 -2.34
N LEU A 533 40.98 14.29 -3.34
CA LEU A 533 39.56 14.54 -3.12
C LEU A 533 38.92 13.51 -2.16
N ALA A 534 39.45 12.28 -2.14
CA ALA A 534 38.99 11.20 -1.27
C ALA A 534 39.34 11.41 0.21
N ASP A 535 40.27 12.32 0.52
CA ASP A 535 40.64 12.66 1.91
C ASP A 535 39.61 13.58 2.57
N PHE A 536 38.80 14.26 1.74
CA PHE A 536 37.67 15.07 2.18
C PHE A 536 36.43 14.19 2.31
N TYR A 537 35.62 14.53 3.29
CA TYR A 537 34.28 14.03 3.49
C TYR A 537 33.34 15.22 3.29
N PHE A 538 32.47 15.09 2.30
CA PHE A 538 31.37 15.99 2.08
C PHE A 538 30.16 15.27 2.67
N PRO A 539 29.60 15.69 3.81
CA PRO A 539 28.27 15.25 4.18
C PRO A 539 27.37 15.63 3.00
N THR A 540 26.89 14.63 2.29
CA THR A 540 25.83 14.81 1.29
C THR A 540 24.56 14.24 1.88
N GLU A 541 23.39 14.78 1.51
CA GLU A 541 22.08 14.28 2.00
C GLU A 541 21.89 12.77 1.79
N THR A 542 22.71 12.12 0.95
CA THR A 542 22.62 10.70 0.57
C THR A 542 23.44 9.72 1.43
N ASP A 543 24.06 10.15 2.53
CA ASP A 543 25.02 9.32 3.28
C ASP A 543 24.51 8.74 4.61
N VAL A 544 23.25 9.00 5.02
CA VAL A 544 22.59 8.37 6.18
C VAL A 544 21.69 7.23 5.68
N ILE A 545 22.16 6.00 5.78
CA ILE A 545 21.37 4.83 5.42
C ILE A 545 20.57 4.40 6.66
N GLY A 546 19.24 4.38 6.54
CA GLY A 546 18.39 3.83 7.59
C GLY A 546 18.56 2.32 7.72
N LEU A 547 18.30 1.78 8.91
CA LEU A 547 18.26 0.34 9.16
C LEU A 547 16.96 -0.01 9.87
N GLU A 548 16.19 -0.92 9.27
CA GLU A 548 15.05 -1.55 9.93
C GLU A 548 15.50 -2.77 10.72
N THR A 549 15.12 -2.81 11.98
CA THR A 549 15.25 -4.02 12.82
C THR A 549 13.86 -4.54 13.13
N PHE A 550 13.52 -5.71 12.58
CA PHE A 550 12.24 -6.37 12.84
C PHE A 550 12.29 -7.21 14.11
N TYR A 551 11.24 -7.07 14.92
CA TYR A 551 11.04 -7.83 16.14
C TYR A 551 9.79 -8.69 15.99
N SER A 552 9.95 -9.99 16.20
CA SER A 552 8.83 -10.91 16.36
C SER A 552 8.18 -10.74 17.73
N HIS A 553 6.97 -11.29 17.88
CA HIS A 553 6.31 -11.41 19.18
C HIS A 553 7.25 -11.94 20.28
N SER A 554 8.02 -12.99 19.99
CA SER A 554 8.94 -13.60 20.97
C SER A 554 10.13 -12.73 21.34
N ASP A 555 10.51 -11.78 20.49
CA ASP A 555 11.63 -10.86 20.78
C ASP A 555 11.20 -9.77 21.77
N LEU A 556 9.93 -9.35 21.71
CA LEU A 556 9.38 -8.25 22.50
C LEU A 556 8.87 -8.69 23.87
N GLY A 557 8.45 -9.95 24.01
CA GLY A 557 7.96 -10.48 25.29
C GLY A 557 6.73 -11.36 25.12
N SER A 558 6.22 -11.89 26.23
CA SER A 558 5.07 -12.82 26.22
C SER A 558 3.75 -12.19 26.68
N SER A 559 3.76 -10.88 26.99
CA SER A 559 2.60 -10.14 27.49
C SER A 559 2.73 -8.67 27.11
N LEU A 560 1.60 -8.03 26.77
CA LEU A 560 1.49 -6.58 26.56
C LEU A 560 1.89 -5.75 27.79
N THR A 561 1.93 -6.35 28.98
CA THR A 561 2.35 -5.69 30.23
C THR A 561 3.86 -5.63 30.42
N ASP A 562 4.63 -6.26 29.54
CA ASP A 562 6.08 -6.46 29.69
C ASP A 562 6.79 -6.48 28.33
N ILE A 563 6.39 -5.57 27.43
CA ILE A 563 7.05 -5.41 26.13
C ILE A 563 8.41 -4.76 26.38
N SER A 564 9.49 -5.45 26.01
CA SER A 564 10.86 -5.00 26.27
C SER A 564 11.69 -4.88 25.00
N PHE A 565 12.42 -3.78 24.88
CA PHE A 565 13.30 -3.48 23.76
C PHE A 565 14.32 -2.41 24.16
N ASP A 566 15.39 -2.26 23.35
CA ASP A 566 16.39 -1.21 23.52
C ASP A 566 16.19 -0.12 22.46
N LEU A 567 16.22 1.14 22.87
CA LEU A 567 16.33 2.30 21.98
C LEU A 567 17.59 3.07 22.32
N ASP A 568 18.39 3.36 21.30
CA ASP A 568 19.43 4.38 21.39
C ASP A 568 18.82 5.79 21.36
N PRO A 569 19.57 6.83 21.79
CA PRO A 569 19.07 8.20 21.73
C PRO A 569 18.56 8.56 20.34
N TYR A 570 17.32 9.04 20.31
CA TYR A 570 16.55 9.46 19.14
C TYR A 570 16.05 8.37 18.21
N GLU A 571 16.29 7.08 18.50
CA GLU A 571 15.65 6.00 17.75
C GLU A 571 14.13 6.00 17.93
N LEU A 572 13.45 5.51 16.89
CA LEU A 572 12.01 5.31 16.82
C LEU A 572 11.72 3.82 16.70
N ILE A 573 10.72 3.33 17.43
CA ILE A 573 10.13 2.01 17.22
C ILE A 573 8.63 2.14 16.98
N ALA A 574 8.13 1.44 15.97
CA ALA A 574 6.70 1.27 15.73
C ALA A 574 6.31 -0.15 16.17
N ILE A 575 5.38 -0.26 17.11
CA ILE A 575 4.88 -1.52 17.63
C ILE A 575 3.47 -1.71 17.08
N THR A 576 3.29 -2.72 16.22
CA THR A 576 2.02 -3.06 15.59
C THR A 576 1.34 -4.17 16.36
N ILE A 577 0.09 -3.97 16.72
CA ILE A 577 -0.72 -4.88 17.53
C ILE A 577 -1.99 -5.20 16.77
N ASN A 578 -2.16 -6.49 16.45
CA ASN A 578 -3.34 -6.97 15.74
C ASN A 578 -4.33 -7.54 16.74
N HIS A 579 -5.56 -7.05 16.71
CA HIS A 579 -6.66 -7.51 17.53
C HIS A 579 -7.35 -8.68 16.84
N VAL A 580 -7.54 -9.79 17.55
CA VAL A 580 -8.35 -10.92 17.08
C VAL A 580 -9.78 -10.69 17.55
N VAL A 581 -10.74 -10.62 16.62
CA VAL A 581 -12.15 -10.49 17.00
C VAL A 581 -12.77 -11.88 17.09
N GLU A 582 -13.34 -12.19 18.26
CA GLU A 582 -14.04 -13.46 18.48
C GLU A 582 -15.56 -13.25 18.53
N HIS A 583 -16.27 -13.78 17.55
CA HIS A 583 -17.73 -13.75 17.47
C HIS A 583 -18.33 -15.12 17.73
N ASN A 584 -19.21 -15.21 18.72
CA ASN A 584 -19.90 -16.45 19.08
C ASN A 584 -21.43 -16.28 18.93
N GLY A 585 -22.01 -17.07 18.03
CA GLY A 585 -23.44 -17.24 17.81
C GLY A 585 -24.17 -17.98 18.94
N GLY A 586 -25.49 -18.06 18.80
CA GLY A 586 -26.42 -18.75 19.68
C GLY A 586 -26.85 -20.11 19.15
N ASN A 587 -28.08 -20.53 19.48
CA ASN A 587 -28.67 -21.79 18.98
C ASN A 587 -29.75 -21.54 17.90
N SER A 588 -29.67 -20.41 17.23
CA SER A 588 -30.60 -19.95 16.20
C SER A 588 -29.80 -19.43 15.03
N ALA A 589 -30.41 -19.37 13.84
CA ALA A 589 -29.78 -18.77 12.67
C ALA A 589 -29.21 -17.38 12.99
N ASP A 590 -27.89 -17.27 12.89
CA ASP A 590 -27.12 -16.05 13.14
C ASP A 590 -26.52 -15.50 11.85
N LEU A 591 -26.27 -14.19 11.85
CA LEU A 591 -25.51 -13.50 10.81
C LEU A 591 -24.32 -12.85 11.51
N ILE A 592 -23.12 -13.34 11.20
CA ILE A 592 -21.86 -12.94 11.83
C ILE A 592 -20.91 -12.49 10.73
N ASP A 593 -20.28 -11.35 10.96
CA ASP A 593 -19.28 -10.74 10.10
C ASP A 593 -18.04 -10.51 10.97
N GLY A 594 -16.87 -10.96 10.51
CA GLY A 594 -15.58 -10.79 11.18
C GLY A 594 -15.07 -9.37 11.01
N GLY A 595 -15.21 -8.83 9.80
CA GLY A 595 -14.59 -7.56 9.44
C GLY A 595 -13.19 -7.84 8.89
N SER A 596 -12.26 -6.97 9.17
CA SER A 596 -10.88 -7.13 8.70
C SER A 596 -9.98 -7.72 9.75
N GLY A 597 -8.90 -8.35 9.30
CA GLY A 597 -7.90 -8.93 10.17
C GLY A 597 -8.23 -10.39 10.50
N LYS A 598 -7.59 -10.92 11.54
CA LYS A 598 -7.71 -12.34 11.87
C LYS A 598 -8.84 -12.58 12.86
N ASP A 599 -9.90 -13.23 12.40
CA ASP A 599 -11.11 -13.46 13.17
C ASP A 599 -11.40 -14.91 13.49
N ILE A 600 -12.20 -15.11 14.55
CA ILE A 600 -12.71 -16.41 14.93
C ILE A 600 -14.23 -16.34 15.07
N LEU A 601 -14.92 -16.96 14.10
CA LEU A 601 -16.38 -16.93 14.00
C LEU A 601 -16.99 -18.30 14.30
N ARG A 602 -17.97 -18.37 15.20
CA ARG A 602 -18.65 -19.63 15.56
C ARG A 602 -20.16 -19.50 15.50
N GLY A 603 -20.82 -20.28 14.63
CA GLY A 603 -22.29 -20.35 14.49
C GLY A 603 -22.96 -21.10 15.65
N ASN A 604 -22.50 -22.32 15.93
CA ASN A 604 -23.02 -23.28 16.92
C ASN A 604 -24.19 -24.15 16.41
N ASP A 605 -25.41 -23.93 16.89
CA ASP A 605 -26.58 -24.67 16.41
C ASP A 605 -27.40 -23.68 15.58
N GLY A 606 -27.75 -23.97 14.33
CA GLY A 606 -28.41 -22.94 13.56
C GLY A 606 -28.55 -23.24 12.08
N ALA A 607 -28.70 -22.19 11.32
CA ALA A 607 -28.49 -22.18 9.87
C ALA A 607 -27.87 -20.81 9.64
N ASP A 608 -26.57 -20.77 9.90
CA ASP A 608 -25.83 -19.55 10.20
C ASP A 608 -25.15 -19.03 8.94
N LYS A 609 -24.98 -17.71 8.87
CA LYS A 609 -24.17 -17.07 7.84
C LYS A 609 -22.99 -16.38 8.50
N LEU A 610 -21.79 -16.89 8.23
CA LEU A 610 -20.52 -16.38 8.72
C LEU A 610 -19.72 -15.82 7.54
N SER A 611 -19.12 -14.64 7.72
CA SER A 611 -18.25 -14.00 6.73
C SER A 611 -16.98 -13.53 7.43
N GLY A 612 -15.82 -14.02 7.00
CA GLY A 612 -14.51 -13.56 7.48
C GLY A 612 -14.20 -12.16 6.94
N LEU A 613 -14.23 -12.03 5.61
CA LEU A 613 -13.91 -10.84 4.79
C LEU A 613 -12.43 -10.69 4.48
N GLU A 614 -11.63 -9.94 5.24
CA GLU A 614 -10.20 -9.77 4.96
C GLU A 614 -9.39 -10.31 6.14
N GLY A 615 -8.27 -10.98 5.88
CA GLY A 615 -7.38 -11.55 6.89
C GLY A 615 -7.45 -13.08 6.97
N GLU A 616 -6.61 -13.67 7.82
CA GLU A 616 -6.54 -15.14 7.97
C GLU A 616 -7.54 -15.64 9.03
N ASP A 617 -8.72 -16.05 8.60
CA ASP A 617 -9.85 -16.30 9.49
C ASP A 617 -10.05 -17.76 9.89
N THR A 618 -10.82 -17.97 10.95
CA THR A 618 -11.27 -19.29 11.39
C THR A 618 -12.78 -19.31 11.58
N LEU A 619 -13.49 -20.00 10.69
CA LEU A 619 -14.94 -20.10 10.67
C LEU A 619 -15.41 -21.51 11.07
N HIS A 620 -16.38 -21.58 11.98
CA HIS A 620 -16.99 -22.84 12.44
C HIS A 620 -18.53 -22.76 12.43
N GLY A 621 -19.18 -23.49 11.53
CA GLY A 621 -20.65 -23.60 11.46
C GLY A 621 -21.21 -24.46 12.59
N HIS A 622 -20.56 -25.60 12.84
CA HIS A 622 -20.90 -26.62 13.84
C HIS A 622 -22.09 -27.50 13.46
N LYS A 623 -23.33 -27.17 13.86
CA LYS A 623 -24.52 -27.92 13.46
C LYS A 623 -25.47 -26.97 12.76
N GLY A 624 -25.94 -27.35 11.59
CA GLY A 624 -26.82 -26.48 10.85
C GLY A 624 -26.70 -26.71 9.37
N ASN A 625 -27.43 -25.91 8.61
CA ASN A 625 -27.14 -25.78 7.19
C ASN A 625 -26.57 -24.38 7.03
N ASP A 626 -25.26 -24.29 7.11
CA ASP A 626 -24.55 -23.04 7.31
C ASP A 626 -23.96 -22.53 5.99
N THR A 627 -23.73 -21.22 5.91
CA THR A 627 -23.01 -20.57 4.81
C THR A 627 -21.82 -19.84 5.40
N LEU A 628 -20.62 -20.30 5.06
CA LEU A 628 -19.36 -19.77 5.58
C LEU A 628 -18.56 -19.23 4.39
N LEU A 629 -18.16 -17.97 4.47
CA LEU A 629 -17.33 -17.28 3.48
C LEU A 629 -16.04 -16.85 4.18
N GLY A 630 -14.89 -17.38 3.77
CA GLY A 630 -13.57 -16.99 4.27
C GLY A 630 -13.28 -15.54 3.90
N GLY A 631 -13.05 -15.29 2.61
CA GLY A 631 -12.80 -13.96 2.07
C GLY A 631 -11.40 -13.89 1.48
N ALA A 632 -10.63 -12.87 1.84
CA ALA A 632 -9.25 -12.70 1.41
C ALA A 632 -8.30 -13.04 2.55
N GLY A 633 -7.30 -13.88 2.32
CA GLY A 633 -6.37 -14.37 3.33
C GLY A 633 -6.34 -15.91 3.35
N ASP A 634 -5.43 -16.49 4.12
CA ASP A 634 -5.33 -17.96 4.23
C ASP A 634 -6.30 -18.45 5.33
N ASP A 635 -7.48 -18.92 4.92
CA ASP A 635 -8.61 -19.18 5.82
C ASP A 635 -8.77 -20.64 6.25
N GLN A 636 -9.35 -20.84 7.44
CA GLN A 636 -9.80 -22.15 7.93
C GLN A 636 -11.31 -22.19 8.08
N VAL A 637 -11.99 -22.90 7.18
CA VAL A 637 -13.45 -22.93 7.12
C VAL A 637 -13.97 -24.34 7.41
N ASN A 638 -14.85 -24.48 8.41
CA ASN A 638 -15.40 -25.77 8.84
C ASN A 638 -16.92 -25.72 8.97
N GLY A 639 -17.64 -26.44 8.10
CA GLY A 639 -19.11 -26.52 8.08
C GLY A 639 -19.65 -27.28 9.28
N GLY A 640 -19.17 -28.51 9.44
CA GLY A 640 -19.39 -29.32 10.62
C GLY A 640 -20.47 -30.36 10.43
N GLY A 641 -21.74 -29.98 10.40
CA GLY A 641 -22.81 -30.96 10.45
C GLY A 641 -24.10 -30.43 9.87
N GLY A 642 -24.45 -30.88 8.67
CA GLY A 642 -25.75 -30.66 8.07
C GLY A 642 -25.66 -30.54 6.56
N ARG A 643 -25.93 -29.37 5.98
CA ARG A 643 -25.72 -29.17 4.54
C ARG A 643 -25.20 -27.78 4.36
N ASP A 644 -23.89 -27.70 4.24
CA ASP A 644 -23.14 -26.47 4.38
C ASP A 644 -22.64 -25.99 3.02
N SER A 645 -22.48 -24.68 2.91
CA SER A 645 -21.89 -24.00 1.76
C SER A 645 -20.65 -23.26 2.26
N LEU A 646 -19.48 -23.68 1.81
CA LEU A 646 -18.19 -23.13 2.19
C LEU A 646 -17.51 -22.51 0.98
N GLU A 647 -16.98 -21.31 1.13
CA GLU A 647 -16.17 -20.61 0.14
C GLU A 647 -14.90 -20.08 0.82
N GLY A 648 -13.73 -20.39 0.28
CA GLY A 648 -12.42 -19.91 0.75
C GLY A 648 -12.24 -18.46 0.36
N GLY A 649 -12.13 -18.20 -0.95
CA GLY A 649 -12.05 -16.87 -1.52
C GLY A 649 -10.70 -16.67 -2.18
N SER A 650 -9.87 -15.73 -1.74
CA SER A 650 -8.51 -15.56 -2.26
C SER A 650 -7.49 -15.87 -1.16
N GLY A 651 -6.54 -16.75 -1.41
CA GLY A 651 -5.56 -17.18 -0.40
C GLY A 651 -5.29 -18.67 -0.52
N THR A 652 -4.50 -19.23 0.40
CA THR A 652 -4.30 -20.68 0.51
C THR A 652 -5.24 -21.20 1.60
N ASP A 653 -6.42 -21.65 1.20
CA ASP A 653 -7.51 -21.96 2.12
C ASP A 653 -7.60 -23.43 2.51
N THR A 654 -8.21 -23.68 3.67
CA THR A 654 -8.52 -25.04 4.17
C THR A 654 -9.99 -25.16 4.48
N LEU A 655 -10.73 -25.90 3.65
CA LEU A 655 -12.18 -26.11 3.76
C LEU A 655 -12.51 -27.55 4.17
N ASN A 656 -13.36 -27.71 5.20
CA ASN A 656 -13.82 -29.03 5.66
C ASN A 656 -15.35 -29.06 5.81
N GLY A 657 -16.04 -29.89 5.00
CA GLY A 657 -17.50 -30.09 5.06
C GLY A 657 -17.94 -30.91 6.29
N GLN A 658 -17.20 -31.98 6.57
CA GLN A 658 -17.43 -32.96 7.64
C GLN A 658 -18.60 -33.93 7.44
N ASN A 659 -19.79 -33.67 8.01
CA ASN A 659 -20.93 -34.58 7.84
C ASN A 659 -22.02 -33.80 7.16
N GLY A 660 -22.48 -34.27 6.01
CA GLY A 660 -23.50 -33.49 5.36
C GLY A 660 -23.78 -33.86 3.94
N ARG A 661 -24.12 -32.84 3.17
CA ARG A 661 -24.13 -32.91 1.71
C ARG A 661 -23.71 -31.52 1.28
N ASP A 662 -22.42 -31.30 1.33
CA ASP A 662 -21.82 -30.00 1.43
C ASP A 662 -21.37 -29.51 0.05
N THR A 663 -21.13 -28.21 -0.03
CA THR A 663 -20.59 -27.58 -1.24
C THR A 663 -19.41 -26.72 -0.84
N LEU A 664 -18.24 -27.06 -1.33
CA LEU A 664 -16.96 -26.41 -1.00
C LEU A 664 -16.39 -25.78 -2.28
N ARG A 665 -15.94 -24.54 -2.18
CA ARG A 665 -15.28 -23.80 -3.26
C ARG A 665 -14.00 -23.16 -2.71
N GLY A 666 -12.84 -23.53 -3.26
CA GLY A 666 -11.53 -22.97 -2.89
C GLY A 666 -11.45 -21.50 -3.28
N GLY A 667 -11.36 -21.24 -4.58
CA GLY A 667 -11.38 -19.89 -5.12
C GLY A 667 -10.10 -19.57 -5.87
N GLU A 668 -9.36 -18.54 -5.44
CA GLU A 668 -8.04 -18.22 -5.95
C GLU A 668 -6.96 -18.63 -4.95
N GLY A 669 -5.95 -19.37 -5.39
CA GLY A 669 -4.81 -19.79 -4.56
C GLY A 669 -4.75 -21.31 -4.46
N ASN A 670 -3.81 -21.86 -3.67
CA ASN A 670 -3.62 -23.33 -3.66
C ASN A 670 -4.37 -23.92 -2.46
N ASP A 671 -5.55 -24.48 -2.70
CA ASP A 671 -6.48 -24.79 -1.62
C ASP A 671 -6.49 -26.26 -1.23
N PHE A 672 -6.91 -26.53 0.01
CA PHE A 672 -7.21 -27.87 0.50
C PHE A 672 -8.71 -28.00 0.82
N LEU A 673 -9.39 -28.92 0.13
CA LEU A 673 -10.83 -29.17 0.31
C LEU A 673 -11.07 -30.63 0.72
N ASP A 674 -11.83 -30.84 1.80
CA ASP A 674 -12.24 -32.17 2.30
C ASP A 674 -13.76 -32.18 2.52
N GLY A 675 -14.50 -32.94 1.70
CA GLY A 675 -15.96 -33.09 1.78
C GLY A 675 -16.38 -33.80 3.05
N GLY A 676 -15.80 -34.97 3.29
CA GLY A 676 -15.99 -35.75 4.51
C GLY A 676 -16.98 -36.89 4.30
N ASN A 677 -18.15 -36.86 4.94
CA ASN A 677 -19.19 -37.87 4.75
C ASN A 677 -20.41 -37.22 4.13
N GLY A 678 -20.92 -37.79 3.04
CA GLY A 678 -22.07 -37.25 2.32
C GLY A 678 -21.82 -37.20 0.82
N ASP A 679 -22.85 -36.85 0.05
CA ASP A 679 -22.73 -36.69 -1.40
C ASP A 679 -22.31 -35.24 -1.73
N ASP A 680 -21.02 -34.94 -1.65
CA ASP A 680 -20.48 -33.59 -1.61
C ASP A 680 -20.17 -33.02 -3.01
N SER A 681 -19.91 -31.72 -3.08
CA SER A 681 -19.50 -31.05 -4.32
C SER A 681 -18.35 -30.09 -4.06
N LEU A 682 -17.18 -30.38 -4.61
CA LEU A 682 -15.93 -29.67 -4.38
C LEU A 682 -15.43 -29.01 -5.68
N TYR A 683 -15.00 -27.76 -5.58
CA TYR A 683 -14.46 -26.95 -6.67
C TYR A 683 -13.17 -26.28 -6.21
N GLY A 684 -12.02 -26.61 -6.80
CA GLY A 684 -10.74 -25.92 -6.53
C GLY A 684 -10.72 -24.51 -7.12
N ASP A 685 -11.21 -24.38 -8.35
CA ASP A 685 -11.25 -23.15 -9.15
C ASP A 685 -9.86 -22.76 -9.69
N ASN A 686 -9.14 -21.77 -9.14
CA ASN A 686 -7.85 -21.32 -9.68
C ASN A 686 -6.70 -21.62 -8.70
N GLY A 687 -5.77 -22.49 -9.08
CA GLY A 687 -4.59 -22.79 -8.27
C GLY A 687 -4.13 -24.23 -8.41
N ASN A 688 -3.21 -24.67 -7.57
CA ASN A 688 -2.84 -26.09 -7.52
C ASN A 688 -3.49 -26.69 -6.29
N ASP A 689 -4.65 -27.30 -6.48
CA ASP A 689 -5.55 -27.64 -5.38
C ASP A 689 -5.47 -29.12 -4.98
N ASP A 690 -5.68 -29.39 -3.70
CA ASP A 690 -5.79 -30.73 -3.12
C ASP A 690 -7.24 -30.99 -2.69
N LEU A 691 -7.97 -31.81 -3.45
CA LEU A 691 -9.39 -32.12 -3.19
C LEU A 691 -9.58 -33.58 -2.72
N ARG A 692 -10.40 -33.78 -1.69
CA ARG A 692 -10.86 -35.10 -1.21
C ARG A 692 -12.37 -35.16 -1.05
N GLY A 693 -13.02 -36.09 -1.75
CA GLY A 693 -14.47 -36.29 -1.68
C GLY A 693 -14.86 -36.86 -0.33
N GLY A 694 -14.28 -38.02 0.00
CA GLY A 694 -14.49 -38.69 1.26
C GLY A 694 -15.40 -39.90 1.08
N GLU A 695 -16.47 -40.01 1.86
CA GLU A 695 -17.42 -41.12 1.76
C GLU A 695 -18.75 -40.62 1.19
N GLY A 696 -19.18 -41.09 0.02
CA GLY A 696 -20.44 -40.71 -0.59
C GLY A 696 -20.35 -40.71 -2.11
N PHE A 697 -21.39 -40.19 -2.78
CA PHE A 697 -21.34 -39.97 -4.22
C PHE A 697 -20.92 -38.53 -4.51
N ASP A 698 -19.63 -38.31 -4.71
CA ASP A 698 -19.05 -36.98 -4.75
C ASP A 698 -18.89 -36.44 -6.18
N ARG A 699 -18.89 -35.11 -6.28
CA ARG A 699 -18.57 -34.39 -7.51
C ARG A 699 -17.41 -33.44 -7.28
N LEU A 700 -16.29 -33.68 -7.95
CA LEU A 700 -15.06 -32.93 -7.75
C LEU A 700 -14.60 -32.27 -9.05
N SER A 701 -14.10 -31.04 -8.97
CA SER A 701 -13.54 -30.28 -10.09
C SER A 701 -12.29 -29.54 -9.63
N GLY A 702 -11.14 -29.82 -10.23
CA GLY A 702 -9.88 -29.12 -9.94
C GLY A 702 -9.96 -27.67 -10.42
N GLY A 703 -10.06 -27.49 -11.73
CA GLY A 703 -10.22 -26.17 -12.33
C GLY A 703 -9.00 -25.78 -13.15
N ASN A 704 -8.33 -24.69 -12.81
CA ASN A 704 -7.10 -24.26 -13.47
C ASN A 704 -5.90 -24.51 -12.57
N GLY A 705 -4.92 -25.27 -13.04
CA GLY A 705 -3.62 -25.42 -12.41
C GLY A 705 -3.22 -26.89 -12.36
N LYS A 706 -2.45 -27.28 -11.36
CA LYS A 706 -2.03 -28.68 -11.23
C LYS A 706 -2.66 -29.26 -9.97
N ASP A 707 -3.72 -30.02 -10.17
CA ASP A 707 -4.58 -30.45 -9.09
C ASP A 707 -4.31 -31.90 -8.70
N SER A 708 -4.53 -32.22 -7.42
CA SER A 708 -4.58 -33.59 -6.93
C SER A 708 -5.95 -33.87 -6.35
N ILE A 709 -6.72 -34.72 -7.04
CA ILE A 709 -8.11 -35.01 -6.69
C ILE A 709 -8.26 -36.49 -6.31
N TYR A 710 -8.91 -36.73 -5.19
CA TYR A 710 -9.22 -38.06 -4.65
C TYR A 710 -10.73 -38.16 -4.41
N GLY A 711 -11.44 -39.07 -5.08
CA GLY A 711 -12.85 -39.37 -4.79
C GLY A 711 -13.00 -40.06 -3.43
N ASP A 712 -12.08 -40.99 -3.15
CA ASP A 712 -12.03 -41.84 -1.96
C ASP A 712 -13.07 -42.98 -1.98
N GLY A 713 -14.26 -42.83 -1.42
CA GLY A 713 -15.21 -43.94 -1.29
C GLY A 713 -16.61 -43.62 -1.81
N GLY A 714 -17.06 -44.35 -2.82
CA GLY A 714 -18.37 -44.24 -3.47
C GLY A 714 -18.23 -44.09 -4.98
N ASP A 715 -19.36 -43.96 -5.70
CA ASP A 715 -19.32 -43.81 -7.17
C ASP A 715 -19.17 -42.32 -7.54
N ASP A 716 -17.95 -41.86 -7.74
CA ASP A 716 -17.61 -40.44 -7.83
C ASP A 716 -17.56 -39.92 -9.26
N THR A 717 -17.68 -38.60 -9.41
CA THR A 717 -17.43 -37.91 -10.67
C THR A 717 -16.35 -36.85 -10.51
N ILE A 718 -15.24 -37.04 -11.21
CA ILE A 718 -14.02 -36.22 -11.09
C ILE A 718 -13.71 -35.52 -12.41
N TYR A 719 -13.45 -34.22 -12.35
CA TYR A 719 -12.95 -33.41 -13.48
C TYR A 719 -11.61 -32.78 -13.06
N GLY A 720 -10.53 -33.02 -13.81
CA GLY A 720 -9.24 -32.37 -13.60
C GLY A 720 -9.31 -30.90 -13.97
N GLY A 721 -9.53 -30.62 -15.25
CA GLY A 721 -9.70 -29.27 -15.76
C GLY A 721 -8.56 -28.88 -16.69
N ASN A 722 -7.88 -27.79 -16.40
CA ASN A 722 -6.76 -27.30 -17.17
C ASN A 722 -5.47 -27.48 -16.38
N GLY A 723 -4.53 -28.26 -16.90
CA GLY A 723 -3.15 -28.29 -16.43
C GLY A 723 -2.61 -29.70 -16.29
N PHE A 724 -1.77 -29.98 -15.30
CA PHE A 724 -1.19 -31.32 -15.13
C PHE A 724 -1.83 -31.94 -13.90
N ASP A 725 -2.86 -32.75 -14.08
CA ASP A 725 -3.67 -33.21 -12.96
C ASP A 725 -3.36 -34.65 -12.56
N LYS A 726 -3.63 -34.94 -11.30
CA LYS A 726 -3.54 -36.29 -10.73
C LYS A 726 -4.87 -36.66 -10.10
N LEU A 727 -5.59 -37.55 -10.76
CA LEU A 727 -6.96 -37.91 -10.42
C LEU A 727 -7.03 -39.35 -9.93
N LYS A 728 -7.72 -39.59 -8.83
CA LYS A 728 -7.97 -40.92 -8.29
C LYS A 728 -9.45 -41.08 -7.95
N GLY A 729 -10.09 -42.09 -8.52
CA GLY A 729 -11.47 -42.50 -8.18
C GLY A 729 -11.52 -42.99 -6.74
N GLY A 730 -11.16 -44.26 -6.53
CA GLY A 730 -11.09 -44.83 -5.19
C GLY A 730 -11.83 -46.16 -5.15
N ASP A 731 -12.68 -46.35 -4.14
CA ASP A 731 -13.58 -47.49 -4.05
C ASP A 731 -14.93 -47.13 -4.71
N GLY A 732 -15.34 -47.73 -5.82
CA GLY A 732 -16.65 -47.45 -6.44
C GLY A 732 -16.63 -47.50 -7.96
N GLU A 733 -17.78 -47.28 -8.61
CA GLU A 733 -17.83 -47.13 -10.07
C GLU A 733 -17.65 -45.66 -10.47
N ASP A 734 -16.40 -45.24 -10.70
CA ASP A 734 -16.04 -43.84 -10.85
C ASP A 734 -16.10 -43.33 -12.30
N SER A 735 -16.33 -42.03 -12.46
CA SER A 735 -16.25 -41.32 -13.74
C SER A 735 -15.22 -40.21 -13.68
N ILE A 736 -14.06 -40.42 -14.31
CA ILE A 736 -12.88 -39.56 -14.22
C ILE A 736 -12.57 -38.94 -15.59
N TYR A 737 -12.45 -37.60 -15.61
CA TYR A 737 -12.16 -36.82 -16.81
C TYR A 737 -10.94 -35.92 -16.57
N GLY A 738 -9.81 -36.13 -17.26
CA GLY A 738 -8.62 -35.26 -17.17
C GLY A 738 -8.88 -33.87 -17.77
N GLN A 739 -9.47 -33.87 -18.96
CA GLN A 739 -9.83 -32.70 -19.77
C GLN A 739 -8.67 -32.12 -20.57
N THR A 740 -7.86 -31.20 -20.07
CA THR A 740 -6.76 -30.63 -20.88
C THR A 740 -5.45 -30.60 -20.13
N GLY A 741 -4.39 -31.00 -20.84
CA GLY A 741 -3.04 -31.07 -20.31
C GLY A 741 -2.62 -32.51 -20.08
N ASP A 742 -1.38 -32.75 -19.64
CA ASP A 742 -0.83 -34.11 -19.63
C ASP A 742 -1.23 -34.81 -18.30
N ASP A 743 -2.36 -35.49 -18.23
CA ASP A 743 -2.95 -35.93 -16.95
C ASP A 743 -2.55 -37.34 -16.51
N ARG A 744 -2.76 -37.64 -15.21
CA ARG A 744 -2.65 -38.99 -14.63
C ARG A 744 -3.93 -39.41 -13.92
N LEU A 745 -4.62 -40.39 -14.49
CA LEU A 745 -5.89 -40.90 -13.98
C LEU A 745 -5.73 -42.32 -13.42
N TYR A 746 -6.31 -42.57 -12.25
CA TYR A 746 -6.37 -43.89 -11.60
C TYR A 746 -7.81 -44.20 -11.22
N GLY A 747 -8.42 -45.24 -11.78
CA GLY A 747 -9.74 -45.75 -11.36
C GLY A 747 -9.69 -46.27 -9.93
N ASN A 748 -8.82 -47.25 -9.71
CA ASN A 748 -8.59 -48.01 -8.47
C ASN A 748 -9.55 -49.20 -8.36
N ASP A 749 -10.42 -49.27 -7.36
CA ASP A 749 -11.26 -50.45 -7.11
C ASP A 749 -12.67 -50.20 -7.68
N GLY A 750 -13.06 -50.87 -8.77
CA GLY A 750 -14.42 -50.78 -9.30
C GLY A 750 -14.51 -50.89 -10.81
N ASN A 751 -15.67 -50.57 -11.39
CA ASN A 751 -15.80 -50.56 -12.86
C ASN A 751 -15.84 -49.11 -13.33
N ASP A 752 -14.68 -48.59 -13.69
CA ASP A 752 -14.48 -47.16 -13.84
C ASP A 752 -14.58 -46.71 -15.30
N PHE A 753 -14.92 -45.44 -15.49
CA PHE A 753 -14.80 -44.74 -16.76
C PHE A 753 -13.71 -43.68 -16.65
N LEU A 754 -12.65 -43.81 -17.45
CA LEU A 754 -11.55 -42.86 -17.51
C LEU A 754 -11.47 -42.22 -18.90
N SER A 755 -11.43 -40.90 -18.94
CA SER A 755 -11.21 -40.10 -20.15
C SER A 755 -10.04 -39.14 -19.94
N GLY A 756 -8.95 -39.30 -20.69
CA GLY A 756 -7.78 -38.41 -20.63
C GLY A 756 -8.13 -37.00 -21.07
N GLY A 757 -8.46 -36.81 -22.34
CA GLY A 757 -8.92 -35.52 -22.85
C GLY A 757 -8.09 -35.04 -24.02
N ASP A 758 -7.63 -33.79 -23.99
CA ASP A 758 -6.62 -33.29 -24.92
C ASP A 758 -5.25 -33.34 -24.24
N ASN A 759 -4.18 -33.58 -25.01
CA ASN A 759 -2.77 -33.74 -24.61
C ASN A 759 -2.39 -35.20 -24.27
N ASN A 760 -1.23 -35.43 -23.66
CA ASN A 760 -0.65 -36.78 -23.55
C ASN A 760 -0.89 -37.35 -22.15
N ASP A 761 -1.86 -38.24 -22.05
CA ASP A 761 -2.39 -38.71 -20.77
C ASP A 761 -1.88 -40.10 -20.37
N GLN A 762 -1.93 -40.38 -19.07
CA GLN A 762 -1.69 -41.71 -18.51
C GLN A 762 -2.92 -42.18 -17.75
N LEU A 763 -3.55 -43.24 -18.23
CA LEU A 763 -4.76 -43.81 -17.63
C LEU A 763 -4.45 -45.21 -17.07
N PHE A 764 -4.85 -45.43 -15.83
CA PHE A 764 -4.74 -46.70 -15.12
C PHE A 764 -6.11 -47.11 -14.57
N GLY A 765 -6.74 -48.13 -15.15
CA GLY A 765 -8.02 -48.67 -14.64
C GLY A 765 -7.84 -49.26 -13.24
N ASN A 766 -6.91 -50.21 -13.12
CA ASN A 766 -6.57 -50.99 -11.92
C ASN A 766 -7.49 -52.19 -11.71
N ASP A 767 -8.26 -52.29 -10.64
CA ASP A 767 -9.04 -53.49 -10.31
C ASP A 767 -10.51 -53.31 -10.75
N GLY A 768 -10.99 -54.18 -11.64
CA GLY A 768 -12.38 -54.22 -12.09
C GLY A 768 -12.51 -54.01 -13.60
N ALA A 769 -13.73 -53.95 -14.13
CA ALA A 769 -13.96 -53.95 -15.57
C ALA A 769 -14.13 -52.52 -16.10
N ASP A 770 -13.02 -51.93 -16.54
CA ASP A 770 -12.91 -50.50 -16.78
C ASP A 770 -13.16 -50.13 -18.25
N THR A 771 -13.50 -48.86 -18.49
CA THR A 771 -13.54 -48.24 -19.82
C THR A 771 -12.58 -47.07 -19.89
N LEU A 772 -11.56 -47.16 -20.74
CA LEU A 772 -10.50 -46.17 -20.88
C LEU A 772 -10.53 -45.53 -22.26
N TYR A 773 -10.58 -44.19 -22.29
CA TYR A 773 -10.54 -43.36 -23.49
C TYR A 773 -9.41 -42.34 -23.37
N GLY A 774 -8.35 -42.46 -24.17
CA GLY A 774 -7.21 -41.54 -24.14
C GLY A 774 -7.62 -40.11 -24.53
N GLY A 775 -8.27 -39.98 -25.68
CA GLY A 775 -8.65 -38.68 -26.22
C GLY A 775 -7.66 -38.21 -27.29
N ARG A 776 -7.41 -36.91 -27.39
CA ARG A 776 -6.46 -36.36 -28.36
C ARG A 776 -5.06 -36.28 -27.78
N GLY A 777 -4.12 -37.00 -28.37
CA GLY A 777 -2.71 -36.81 -28.06
C GLY A 777 -1.91 -38.07 -28.29
N GLU A 778 -0.84 -38.21 -27.50
CA GLU A 778 -0.09 -39.45 -27.39
C GLU A 778 -0.32 -40.08 -26.02
N ASP A 779 -1.37 -40.90 -25.89
CA ASP A 779 -1.84 -41.41 -24.61
C ASP A 779 -1.29 -42.80 -24.28
N THR A 780 -1.18 -43.10 -22.98
CA THR A 780 -0.83 -44.44 -22.47
C THR A 780 -1.92 -44.97 -21.56
N LEU A 781 -2.56 -46.06 -21.96
CA LEU A 781 -3.68 -46.70 -21.24
C LEU A 781 -3.24 -48.06 -20.70
N THR A 782 -3.54 -48.32 -19.44
CA THR A 782 -3.33 -49.60 -18.73
C THR A 782 -4.65 -50.01 -18.10
N GLY A 783 -5.24 -51.13 -18.52
CA GLY A 783 -6.53 -51.62 -18.00
C GLY A 783 -6.41 -52.16 -16.59
N GLY A 784 -5.45 -53.05 -16.36
CA GLY A 784 -5.25 -53.72 -15.08
C GLY A 784 -5.97 -55.07 -15.02
N ALA A 785 -6.63 -55.34 -13.91
CA ALA A 785 -7.27 -56.63 -13.62
C ALA A 785 -8.77 -56.56 -13.88
N GLY A 786 -9.23 -57.11 -15.00
CA GLY A 786 -10.65 -57.13 -15.29
C GLY A 786 -10.94 -57.56 -16.69
N ALA A 787 -12.08 -57.14 -17.21
CA ALA A 787 -12.40 -57.30 -18.62
C ALA A 787 -12.63 -55.90 -19.17
N ASP A 788 -11.55 -55.28 -19.63
CA ASP A 788 -11.51 -53.84 -19.85
C ASP A 788 -11.86 -53.46 -21.29
N VAL A 789 -12.27 -52.22 -21.48
CA VAL A 789 -12.59 -51.66 -22.79
C VAL A 789 -11.68 -50.47 -23.06
N PHE A 790 -10.80 -50.61 -24.05
CA PHE A 790 -9.96 -49.54 -24.56
C PHE A 790 -10.68 -48.90 -25.76
N GLU A 791 -11.18 -47.68 -25.60
CA GLU A 791 -11.90 -46.95 -26.63
C GLU A 791 -10.95 -46.10 -27.49
N TYR A 792 -11.11 -46.16 -28.81
CA TYR A 792 -10.40 -45.29 -29.75
C TYR A 792 -11.35 -44.71 -30.79
N ARG A 793 -11.24 -43.41 -31.02
CA ARG A 793 -12.08 -42.60 -31.93
C ARG A 793 -11.25 -41.94 -33.02
N ASN A 794 -11.95 -41.45 -34.04
CA ASN A 794 -11.29 -40.75 -35.15
C ASN A 794 -10.70 -39.41 -34.71
N GLY A 795 -9.39 -39.25 -34.82
CA GLY A 795 -8.69 -38.00 -34.55
C GLY A 795 -7.98 -37.95 -33.20
N ASP A 796 -8.00 -39.06 -32.46
CA ASP A 796 -7.35 -39.20 -31.16
C ASP A 796 -5.82 -39.09 -31.26
N GLY A 797 -5.19 -39.74 -32.25
CA GLY A 797 -3.75 -39.60 -32.43
C GLY A 797 -3.00 -40.90 -32.22
N ILE A 798 -1.97 -40.90 -31.39
CA ILE A 798 -1.03 -42.02 -31.28
C ILE A 798 -1.06 -42.60 -29.87
N ASP A 799 -1.77 -43.70 -29.69
CA ASP A 799 -2.01 -44.23 -28.34
C ASP A 799 -1.25 -45.53 -28.11
N VAL A 800 -0.97 -45.81 -26.85
CA VAL A 800 -0.33 -47.03 -26.36
C VAL A 800 -1.28 -47.74 -25.41
N PHE A 801 -1.62 -48.99 -25.72
CA PHE A 801 -2.32 -49.89 -24.80
C PHE A 801 -1.27 -50.84 -24.20
N ALA A 802 -0.93 -50.62 -22.94
CA ALA A 802 0.29 -51.16 -22.32
C ALA A 802 0.14 -52.62 -21.85
N ASP A 803 -1.06 -53.08 -21.52
CA ASP A 803 -1.28 -54.38 -20.88
C ASP A 803 -2.47 -55.19 -21.44
N PHE A 804 -3.00 -54.81 -22.61
CA PHE A 804 -4.17 -55.47 -23.22
C PHE A 804 -4.08 -57.01 -23.20
N ASN A 805 -5.09 -57.65 -22.62
CA ASN A 805 -5.13 -59.09 -22.40
C ASN A 805 -6.50 -59.72 -22.74
N SER A 806 -6.61 -60.20 -23.98
CA SER A 806 -7.77 -60.97 -24.48
C SER A 806 -8.18 -62.16 -23.57
N ALA A 807 -7.23 -62.76 -22.82
CA ALA A 807 -7.55 -63.89 -21.94
C ALA A 807 -8.31 -63.47 -20.66
N GLU A 808 -8.18 -62.21 -20.25
CA GLU A 808 -8.89 -61.62 -19.11
C GLU A 808 -10.25 -61.04 -19.52
N GLY A 809 -10.39 -60.71 -20.80
CA GLY A 809 -11.68 -60.35 -21.42
C GLY A 809 -11.66 -59.01 -22.13
N ASP A 810 -10.48 -58.38 -22.22
CA ASP A 810 -10.29 -57.05 -22.76
C ASP A 810 -10.76 -56.91 -24.20
N ARG A 811 -11.25 -55.72 -24.52
CA ARG A 811 -11.77 -55.36 -25.82
C ARG A 811 -11.27 -54.00 -26.25
N ILE A 812 -11.08 -53.84 -27.55
CA ILE A 812 -10.80 -52.55 -28.18
C ILE A 812 -12.07 -52.08 -28.89
N ASP A 813 -12.61 -50.95 -28.47
CA ASP A 813 -13.76 -50.33 -29.12
C ASP A 813 -13.32 -49.42 -30.27
N LEU A 814 -13.68 -49.81 -31.49
CA LEU A 814 -13.41 -49.08 -32.72
C LEU A 814 -14.71 -48.61 -33.41
N SER A 815 -15.84 -48.59 -32.68
CA SER A 815 -17.17 -48.28 -33.23
C SER A 815 -17.23 -46.90 -33.89
N ASP A 816 -16.42 -45.94 -33.41
CA ASP A 816 -16.32 -44.59 -33.97
C ASP A 816 -15.25 -44.46 -35.09
N VAL A 817 -14.51 -45.53 -35.40
CA VAL A 817 -13.48 -45.58 -36.44
C VAL A 817 -14.07 -45.96 -37.79
N THR A 818 -14.63 -44.97 -38.48
CA THR A 818 -15.25 -45.13 -39.81
C THR A 818 -14.35 -45.68 -40.94
N SER A 819 -13.02 -45.72 -40.74
CA SER A 819 -12.07 -46.25 -41.73
C SER A 819 -11.99 -47.77 -41.74
N ILE A 820 -12.54 -48.44 -40.72
CA ILE A 820 -12.49 -49.89 -40.53
C ILE A 820 -13.92 -50.43 -40.58
N SER A 821 -14.20 -51.34 -41.52
CA SER A 821 -15.57 -51.85 -41.75
C SER A 821 -15.94 -53.12 -40.98
N GLY A 822 -15.00 -53.67 -40.19
CA GLY A 822 -15.15 -54.87 -39.38
C GLY A 822 -13.83 -55.66 -39.24
N PHE A 823 -13.87 -56.78 -38.52
CA PHE A 823 -12.66 -57.55 -38.18
C PHE A 823 -11.85 -58.04 -39.39
N ASP A 824 -12.52 -58.53 -40.45
CA ASP A 824 -11.83 -58.99 -41.66
C ASP A 824 -11.01 -57.87 -42.34
N ASP A 825 -11.51 -56.63 -42.27
CA ASP A 825 -10.87 -55.44 -42.82
C ASP A 825 -9.71 -54.98 -41.93
N LEU A 826 -9.96 -54.88 -40.61
CA LEU A 826 -8.94 -54.60 -39.58
C LEU A 826 -7.73 -55.54 -39.74
N TYR A 827 -7.98 -56.85 -39.77
CA TYR A 827 -6.94 -57.88 -39.82
C TYR A 827 -6.14 -57.87 -41.12
N ALA A 828 -6.80 -57.61 -42.25
CA ALA A 828 -6.14 -57.63 -43.55
C ALA A 828 -5.37 -56.34 -43.87
N ASN A 829 -5.86 -55.18 -43.41
CA ASN A 829 -5.42 -53.88 -43.93
C ASN A 829 -4.82 -52.94 -42.87
N HIS A 830 -5.11 -53.13 -41.58
CA HIS A 830 -4.75 -52.16 -40.53
C HIS A 830 -3.82 -52.72 -39.46
N LEU A 831 -3.86 -54.03 -39.21
CA LEU A 831 -3.01 -54.70 -38.22
C LEU A 831 -1.63 -55.07 -38.78
N SER A 832 -0.58 -54.83 -37.98
CA SER A 832 0.79 -55.24 -38.31
C SER A 832 1.62 -55.54 -37.06
N GLN A 833 2.55 -56.50 -37.14
CA GLN A 833 3.49 -56.81 -36.05
C GLN A 833 4.73 -55.92 -36.19
N SER A 834 5.16 -55.28 -35.10
CA SER A 834 6.40 -54.52 -35.00
C SER A 834 7.17 -54.95 -33.76
N GLY A 835 8.21 -55.77 -33.93
CA GLY A 835 8.95 -56.31 -32.78
C GLY A 835 8.08 -57.22 -31.92
N THR A 836 7.95 -56.89 -30.64
CA THR A 836 7.06 -57.56 -29.67
C THR A 836 5.65 -57.01 -29.65
N ASP A 837 5.38 -55.95 -30.41
CA ASP A 837 4.15 -55.16 -30.28
C ASP A 837 3.29 -55.30 -31.54
N VAL A 838 2.00 -55.03 -31.40
CA VAL A 838 1.04 -54.98 -32.50
C VAL A 838 0.62 -53.53 -32.74
N ILE A 839 0.58 -53.12 -34.01
CA ILE A 839 0.17 -51.77 -34.41
C ILE A 839 -1.13 -51.85 -35.21
N ILE A 840 -2.16 -51.11 -34.78
CA ILE A 840 -3.37 -50.83 -35.56
C ILE A 840 -3.18 -49.48 -36.24
N ARG A 841 -3.00 -49.46 -37.56
CA ARG A 841 -2.72 -48.24 -38.32
C ARG A 841 -3.95 -47.75 -39.10
N MET A 842 -4.46 -46.58 -38.72
CA MET A 842 -5.59 -45.91 -39.38
C MET A 842 -5.14 -44.72 -40.24
N GLY A 843 -3.97 -44.17 -39.95
CA GLY A 843 -3.33 -43.10 -40.72
C GLY A 843 -1.84 -42.93 -40.42
N ALA A 844 -1.25 -41.86 -40.94
CA ALA A 844 0.14 -41.51 -40.64
C ALA A 844 0.32 -41.02 -39.19
N THR A 845 -0.69 -40.35 -38.66
CA THR A 845 -0.74 -39.73 -37.33
C THR A 845 -1.88 -40.28 -36.47
N ASN A 846 -2.46 -41.42 -36.86
CA ASN A 846 -3.58 -42.06 -36.16
C ASN A 846 -3.28 -43.56 -36.10
N TYR A 847 -2.75 -44.05 -35.00
CA TYR A 847 -2.47 -45.47 -34.80
C TYR A 847 -2.36 -45.83 -33.32
N ILE A 848 -2.72 -47.07 -33.00
CA ILE A 848 -2.59 -47.65 -31.67
C ILE A 848 -1.39 -48.59 -31.66
N THR A 849 -0.58 -48.56 -30.61
CA THR A 849 0.43 -49.57 -30.30
C THR A 849 -0.05 -50.42 -29.12
N ILE A 850 -0.13 -51.72 -29.31
CA ILE A 850 -0.46 -52.67 -28.25
C ILE A 850 0.84 -53.37 -27.86
N GLU A 851 1.33 -53.08 -26.66
CA GLU A 851 2.63 -53.56 -26.19
C GLU A 851 2.59 -55.07 -25.88
N GLU A 852 3.71 -55.75 -26.11
CA GLU A 852 3.91 -57.17 -25.78
C GLU A 852 2.88 -58.16 -26.35
N ALA A 853 2.13 -57.77 -27.39
CA ALA A 853 1.09 -58.58 -28.03
C ALA A 853 1.53 -59.30 -29.31
N SER A 854 0.87 -60.43 -29.64
CA SER A 854 1.04 -61.11 -30.94
C SER A 854 -0.18 -60.99 -31.84
N LEU A 855 0.06 -60.76 -33.15
CA LEU A 855 -1.02 -60.75 -34.16
C LEU A 855 -1.86 -62.04 -34.20
N THR A 856 -1.34 -63.16 -33.72
CA THR A 856 -2.07 -64.44 -33.71
C THR A 856 -3.04 -64.57 -32.55
N ASP A 857 -2.97 -63.67 -31.57
CA ASP A 857 -3.73 -63.76 -30.34
C ASP A 857 -5.09 -63.04 -30.45
N PHE A 858 -5.26 -62.21 -31.49
CA PHE A 858 -6.47 -61.46 -31.77
C PHE A 858 -7.52 -62.25 -32.56
N SER A 859 -8.78 -62.06 -32.18
CA SER A 859 -10.01 -62.61 -32.75
C SER A 859 -11.08 -61.51 -32.90
N ALA A 860 -12.20 -61.83 -33.54
CA ALA A 860 -13.30 -60.87 -33.69
C ALA A 860 -14.01 -60.54 -32.37
N GLU A 861 -13.79 -61.30 -31.29
CA GLU A 861 -14.41 -61.06 -29.98
C GLU A 861 -13.68 -59.98 -29.16
N ASP A 862 -12.44 -59.68 -29.54
CA ASP A 862 -11.56 -58.68 -28.90
C ASP A 862 -11.82 -57.25 -29.40
N PHE A 863 -12.75 -57.08 -30.35
CA PHE A 863 -13.03 -55.80 -30.98
C PHE A 863 -14.54 -55.51 -31.02
N LEU A 864 -14.89 -54.23 -30.86
CA LEU A 864 -16.22 -53.70 -31.10
C LEU A 864 -16.18 -52.80 -32.36
N PHE A 865 -17.21 -52.88 -33.21
CA PHE A 865 -17.31 -52.19 -34.51
C PHE A 865 -18.70 -51.61 -34.73
#